data_AF-A0A364ND73-F1
#
_entry.id   AF-A0A364ND73-F1
#
_cell.length_a   1.000
_cell.length_b   1.000
_cell.length_c   1.000
_cell.angle_alpha   90.00
_cell.angle_beta   90.00
_cell.angle_gamma   90.00
#
_symmetry.space_group_name_H-M   'P 1'
#
loop_
_entity.id
_entity.type
_entity.pdbx_description
1 polymer ?
#
loop_
_entity_poly.entity_id
_entity_poly.type
_entity_poly.pdbx_seq_one_letter_code
_entity_poly.pdbx_strand_id
1 'polypeptide(L)'
;MSANVASTPPIPEKLVSQLLSTIEERIIPLTRQGVSNGSKLFGAAILCRKDLSPYTLATNNERISPLLHGEINCIQQFCTVDFPDPSTRPHPAKDCIFLATHEPCSLCLSGITWAGFNEFYYLFTYEDSRDLFGIPYDIDILQEVFRVKGEAESEEQVPGRQLYNRKNKFFTAKSFADVVGEIGDEIERKRLLGEIERCFTSENKMANNPKAENTIYLTEVEAERIQSTVRDRLKKCTEQHGNPKAPRDKTAAHQQATGSALMADMGGAPDPDLMQTQGKTASTIPAIGVGQPYPPCIVPSSELEPMKMSDLKMETHHRGRKLVVKRESPVVTLVARSWTMVQDEDGSDAERLEVLLHKSRYGEDVLESAKLFIIKEPYFTLTDQGEPTIRIDHPSDLIICHEDIYNVKTFDDGEKAEKAATRFKTQGNTALKQQDLPLAHEKYTAGLAIAKQDIVSGSNPDLARDIYRNRAYVNLLLGRLDEVKTDARASLTGRDDQKSKELDSKAYYRAGSAAYNQSCWQEAKSLFQEQQKLTPEDKDAKVQLKKIEARLREEETGSYDLMKIRTSLSKSRSRVEAGNFTKNTQVKDSPGKGRGLYATRDIPAGEIVMCEKAFCVVWGHEEDTLTAMTYDIRDDRIRVAPVGLAKALVQKCLNQPSQTKRLMELFGDYQGDGKDVFENDDGAIVDAYRVHDIMSRNAFGPGSQFGEESARNASTGVWKHAAYINHSCLSNTEKQFAGDLIIIRATEHIKAGDEIFHPYDASLDYETRQGFLERTWGFRCVCKLCEAEKEDGKEVREKRMELLGEADAFLEKTPWAGAKRLALRKAQNLIRGLDATYDEKRWEGLPRRHIDGLKIWLVKASPR
;
A
#
# COMPACT_ATOMS: atom_id res chain seq x y z
N MET A 1 -21.51 24.11 61.22
CA MET A 1 -20.42 23.13 61.30
C MET A 1 -21.03 21.73 61.22
N SER A 2 -20.97 21.11 60.04
CA SER A 2 -21.22 19.68 59.86
C SER A 2 -20.04 19.19 59.04
N ALA A 3 -19.20 18.39 59.68
CA ALA A 3 -17.94 17.92 59.12
C ALA A 3 -18.18 17.16 57.82
N ASN A 4 -17.49 17.55 56.75
CA ASN A 4 -17.28 16.70 55.58
C ASN A 4 -16.51 15.47 56.07
N VAL A 5 -17.23 14.36 56.28
CA VAL A 5 -16.61 13.04 56.41
C VAL A 5 -16.07 12.70 55.03
N ALA A 6 -14.79 12.96 54.79
CA ALA A 6 -14.10 12.44 53.62
C ALA A 6 -14.19 10.91 53.70
N SER A 7 -14.87 10.28 52.74
CA SER A 7 -14.86 8.83 52.62
C SER A 7 -13.41 8.38 52.51
N THR A 8 -12.98 7.44 53.35
CA THR A 8 -11.65 6.85 53.26
C THR A 8 -11.42 6.36 51.82
N PRO A 9 -10.34 6.77 51.13
CA PRO A 9 -10.09 6.32 49.77
C PRO A 9 -10.00 4.78 49.75
N PRO A 10 -10.57 4.12 48.72
CA PRO A 10 -10.54 2.67 48.64
C PRO A 10 -9.09 2.16 48.62
N ILE A 11 -8.85 1.06 49.33
CA ILE A 11 -7.56 0.37 49.37
C ILE A 11 -7.14 0.03 47.92
N PRO A 12 -5.96 0.47 47.44
CA PRO A 12 -5.57 0.37 46.02
C PRO A 12 -5.72 -1.03 45.41
N GLU A 13 -5.36 -2.07 46.17
CA GLU A 13 -5.48 -3.48 45.79
C GLU A 13 -6.94 -3.86 45.50
N LYS A 14 -7.85 -3.44 46.39
CA LYS A 14 -9.29 -3.71 46.28
C LYS A 14 -9.92 -2.88 45.14
N LEU A 15 -9.45 -1.65 44.96
CA LEU A 15 -9.89 -0.78 43.87
C LEU A 15 -9.58 -1.42 42.52
N VAL A 16 -8.30 -1.71 42.23
CA VAL A 16 -7.89 -2.27 40.93
C VAL A 16 -8.59 -3.60 40.65
N SER A 17 -8.66 -4.49 41.64
CA SER A 17 -9.35 -5.78 41.49
C SER A 17 -10.83 -5.61 41.09
N GLN A 18 -11.53 -4.66 41.72
CA GLN A 18 -12.95 -4.42 41.43
C GLN A 18 -13.16 -3.69 40.10
N LEU A 19 -12.27 -2.77 39.72
CA LEU A 19 -12.33 -2.12 38.40
C LEU A 19 -12.08 -3.14 37.28
N LEU A 20 -11.09 -4.04 37.44
CA LEU A 20 -10.82 -5.13 36.51
C LEU A 20 -12.00 -6.09 36.37
N SER A 21 -12.58 -6.56 37.48
CA SER A 21 -13.77 -7.42 37.46
C SER A 21 -14.96 -6.72 36.79
N THR A 22 -15.14 -5.42 37.01
CA THR A 22 -16.18 -4.63 36.33
C THR A 22 -15.96 -4.59 34.82
N ILE A 23 -14.71 -4.43 34.37
CA ILE A 23 -14.38 -4.48 32.94
C ILE A 23 -14.68 -5.89 32.39
N GLU A 24 -14.11 -6.92 32.98
CA GLU A 24 -14.17 -8.30 32.47
C GLU A 24 -15.58 -8.88 32.45
N GLU A 25 -16.33 -8.70 33.54
CA GLU A 25 -17.61 -9.37 33.73
C GLU A 25 -18.80 -8.56 33.19
N ARG A 26 -18.64 -7.24 33.04
CA ARG A 26 -19.77 -6.33 32.74
C ARG A 26 -19.55 -5.48 31.49
N ILE A 27 -18.42 -4.79 31.37
CA ILE A 27 -18.16 -3.91 30.22
C ILE A 27 -17.82 -4.71 28.97
N ILE A 28 -16.99 -5.76 29.07
CA ILE A 28 -16.59 -6.60 27.93
C ILE A 28 -17.81 -7.25 27.25
N PRO A 29 -18.77 -7.88 27.97
CA PRO A 29 -19.96 -8.44 27.34
C PRO A 29 -20.83 -7.41 26.61
N LEU A 30 -21.03 -6.22 27.20
CA LEU A 30 -21.78 -5.11 26.57
C LEU A 30 -21.06 -4.61 25.31
N THR A 31 -19.75 -4.43 25.42
CA THR A 31 -18.90 -3.98 24.31
C THR A 31 -18.85 -5.02 23.20
N ARG A 32 -18.87 -6.32 23.51
CA ARG A 32 -18.95 -7.39 22.50
C ARG A 32 -20.19 -7.26 21.61
N GLN A 33 -21.32 -6.90 22.19
CA GLN A 33 -22.57 -6.66 21.47
C GLN A 33 -22.53 -5.35 20.67
N GLY A 34 -21.94 -4.28 21.22
CA GLY A 34 -21.74 -3.03 20.50
C GLY A 34 -20.82 -3.19 19.28
N VAL A 35 -19.69 -3.89 19.47
CA VAL A 35 -18.71 -4.20 18.42
C VAL A 35 -19.29 -5.14 17.36
N SER A 36 -20.08 -6.16 17.74
CA SER A 36 -20.77 -6.99 16.74
C SER A 36 -21.73 -6.19 15.85
N ASN A 37 -22.21 -5.06 16.37
CA ASN A 37 -23.05 -4.12 15.64
C ASN A 37 -22.24 -2.98 15.00
N GLY A 38 -20.90 -2.96 15.05
CA GLY A 38 -20.07 -1.98 14.36
C GLY A 38 -19.69 -0.71 15.14
N SER A 39 -19.79 -0.70 16.48
CA SER A 39 -19.18 0.34 17.33
C SER A 39 -17.73 -0.01 17.70
N LYS A 40 -16.92 0.98 18.10
CA LYS A 40 -15.58 0.77 18.68
C LYS A 40 -15.60 -0.02 20.00
N LEU A 41 -14.47 -0.62 20.33
CA LEU A 41 -14.29 -1.53 21.47
C LEU A 41 -14.15 -0.86 22.85
N PHE A 42 -14.63 0.36 23.03
CA PHE A 42 -14.46 1.11 24.28
C PHE A 42 -15.76 1.23 25.07
N GLY A 43 -15.68 1.07 26.40
CA GLY A 43 -16.77 1.29 27.33
C GLY A 43 -16.35 2.03 28.60
N ALA A 44 -17.35 2.37 29.40
CA ALA A 44 -17.18 3.10 30.66
C ALA A 44 -18.21 2.67 31.70
N ALA A 45 -17.93 3.00 32.95
CA ALA A 45 -18.83 2.79 34.08
C ALA A 45 -18.79 3.97 35.05
N ILE A 46 -19.92 4.23 35.70
CA ILE A 46 -20.01 5.11 36.87
C ILE A 46 -20.28 4.21 38.07
N LEU A 47 -19.39 4.25 39.07
CA LEU A 47 -19.39 3.35 40.22
C LEU A 47 -19.69 4.11 41.52
N CYS A 48 -20.37 3.46 42.46
CA CYS A 48 -20.53 3.92 43.82
C CYS A 48 -19.17 3.98 44.52
N ARG A 49 -18.81 5.14 45.07
CA ARG A 49 -17.52 5.35 45.76
C ARG A 49 -17.36 4.48 47.01
N LYS A 50 -18.45 4.11 47.68
CA LYS A 50 -18.40 3.38 48.97
C LYS A 50 -18.10 1.89 48.79
N ASP A 51 -18.70 1.25 47.80
CA ASP A 51 -18.64 -0.20 47.61
C ASP A 51 -18.20 -0.63 46.20
N LEU A 52 -17.94 0.34 45.31
CA LEU A 52 -17.51 0.14 43.92
C LEU A 52 -18.51 -0.62 43.05
N SER A 53 -19.77 -0.72 43.49
CA SER A 53 -20.85 -1.27 42.68
C SER A 53 -21.21 -0.34 41.51
N PRO A 54 -21.54 -0.87 40.32
CA PRO A 54 -21.85 -0.03 39.17
C PRO A 54 -23.24 0.60 39.28
N TYR A 55 -23.30 1.93 39.19
CA TYR A 55 -24.54 2.69 38.99
C TYR A 55 -24.97 2.68 37.52
N THR A 56 -24.02 2.89 36.61
CA THR A 56 -24.26 2.92 35.16
C THR A 56 -23.11 2.23 34.44
N LEU A 57 -23.44 1.50 33.39
CA LEU A 57 -22.49 0.85 32.49
C LEU A 57 -22.90 1.21 31.06
N ALA A 58 -21.93 1.60 30.23
CA ALA A 58 -22.19 1.85 28.82
C ALA A 58 -20.99 1.45 27.96
N THR A 59 -21.26 1.26 26.67
CA THR A 59 -20.25 1.06 25.63
C THR A 59 -20.37 2.14 24.56
N ASN A 60 -19.40 2.25 23.68
CA ASN A 60 -19.42 3.18 22.55
C ASN A 60 -20.67 2.96 21.67
N ASN A 61 -21.30 4.06 21.28
CA ASN A 61 -22.48 4.06 20.44
C ASN A 61 -22.37 5.11 19.32
N GLU A 62 -21.19 5.18 18.69
CA GLU A 62 -20.89 6.16 17.65
C GLU A 62 -21.79 6.06 16.41
N ARG A 63 -22.44 4.91 16.24
CA ARG A 63 -23.45 4.67 15.20
C ARG A 63 -24.68 5.56 15.32
N ILE A 64 -25.12 5.88 16.54
CA ILE A 64 -26.25 6.79 16.74
C ILE A 64 -25.76 8.24 16.60
N SER A 65 -24.59 8.53 17.13
CA SER A 65 -23.94 9.83 16.98
C SER A 65 -22.45 9.65 17.18
N PRO A 66 -21.60 10.21 16.29
CA PRO A 66 -20.14 10.05 16.38
C PRO A 66 -19.55 10.59 17.69
N LEU A 67 -20.32 11.37 18.46
CA LEU A 67 -19.90 11.91 19.76
C LEU A 67 -20.13 10.94 20.93
N LEU A 68 -20.89 9.85 20.74
CA LEU A 68 -21.25 8.90 21.79
C LEU A 68 -20.13 7.87 22.03
N HIS A 69 -18.98 8.38 22.46
CA HIS A 69 -17.92 7.55 23.03
C HIS A 69 -18.41 6.86 24.30
N GLY A 70 -17.73 5.79 24.74
CA GLY A 70 -18.16 5.00 25.90
C GLY A 70 -18.42 5.88 27.14
N GLU A 71 -17.55 6.87 27.37
CA GLU A 71 -17.61 7.83 28.47
C GLU A 71 -18.82 8.76 28.34
N ILE A 72 -19.00 9.39 27.17
CA ILE A 72 -20.13 10.30 26.93
C ILE A 72 -21.46 9.56 26.99
N ASN A 73 -21.53 8.37 26.39
CA ASN A 73 -22.71 7.53 26.42
C ASN A 73 -23.04 7.10 27.86
N CYS A 74 -22.02 6.76 28.66
CA CYS A 74 -22.20 6.44 30.08
C CYS A 74 -22.75 7.63 30.88
N ILE A 75 -22.24 8.83 30.65
CA ILE A 75 -22.74 10.05 31.30
C ILE A 75 -24.19 10.34 30.91
N GLN A 76 -24.52 10.18 29.62
CA GLN A 76 -25.89 10.38 29.16
C GLN A 76 -26.83 9.37 29.80
N GLN A 77 -26.51 8.08 29.76
CA GLN A 77 -27.31 7.01 30.35
C GLN A 77 -27.54 7.23 31.86
N PHE A 78 -26.50 7.65 32.59
CA PHE A 78 -26.60 7.99 34.02
C PHE A 78 -27.59 9.13 34.26
N CYS A 79 -27.56 10.16 33.41
CA CYS A 79 -28.39 11.35 33.57
C CYS A 79 -29.83 11.19 33.05
N THR A 80 -30.07 10.31 32.08
CA THR A 80 -31.36 10.25 31.37
C THR A 80 -32.12 8.96 31.59
N VAL A 81 -31.45 7.87 31.97
CA VAL A 81 -32.08 6.55 32.14
C VAL A 81 -31.97 6.06 33.57
N ASP A 82 -30.75 6.01 34.14
CA ASP A 82 -30.55 5.41 35.46
C ASP A 82 -30.97 6.36 36.58
N PHE A 83 -30.69 7.66 36.43
CA PHE A 83 -31.08 8.71 37.39
C PHE A 83 -31.66 9.94 36.68
N PRO A 84 -32.84 9.83 36.05
CA PRO A 84 -33.49 10.92 35.32
C PRO A 84 -33.92 12.06 36.23
N ASP A 85 -34.25 11.78 37.50
CA ASP A 85 -34.57 12.79 38.51
C ASP A 85 -33.29 13.28 39.21
N PRO A 86 -32.88 14.55 39.03
CA PRO A 86 -31.69 15.10 39.67
C PRO A 86 -31.71 15.06 41.20
N SER A 87 -32.89 15.00 41.84
CA SER A 87 -33.01 14.98 43.30
C SER A 87 -32.59 13.65 43.94
N THR A 88 -32.61 12.57 43.16
CA THR A 88 -32.24 11.21 43.60
C THR A 88 -30.90 10.74 43.04
N ARG A 89 -30.29 11.53 42.14
CA ARG A 89 -29.04 11.20 41.47
C ARG A 89 -27.84 11.25 42.44
N PRO A 90 -27.00 10.21 42.51
CA PRO A 90 -25.74 10.24 43.26
C PRO A 90 -24.88 11.42 42.81
N HIS A 91 -24.27 12.14 43.76
CA HIS A 91 -23.50 13.32 43.43
C HIS A 91 -22.17 12.93 42.76
N PRO A 92 -21.90 13.33 41.50
CA PRO A 92 -20.74 12.86 40.72
C PRO A 92 -19.38 13.00 41.45
N ALA A 93 -19.14 14.13 42.12
CA ALA A 93 -17.89 14.36 42.86
C ALA A 93 -17.79 13.69 44.25
N LYS A 94 -18.91 13.31 44.88
CA LYS A 94 -18.94 12.86 46.28
C LYS A 94 -19.24 11.38 46.41
N ASP A 95 -20.14 10.89 45.56
CA ASP A 95 -20.70 9.54 45.66
C ASP A 95 -20.20 8.62 44.56
N CYS A 96 -19.53 9.15 43.52
CA CYS A 96 -19.14 8.39 42.34
C CYS A 96 -17.62 8.33 42.09
N ILE A 97 -17.22 7.26 41.40
CA ILE A 97 -15.93 7.09 40.71
C ILE A 97 -16.24 6.80 39.24
N PHE A 98 -15.52 7.44 38.32
CA PHE A 98 -15.69 7.17 36.90
C PHE A 98 -14.61 6.17 36.42
N LEU A 99 -15.03 5.17 35.66
CA LEU A 99 -14.16 4.16 35.08
C LEU A 99 -14.28 4.22 33.56
N ALA A 100 -13.15 4.35 32.88
CA ALA A 100 -13.05 4.22 31.44
C ALA A 100 -12.19 3.01 31.09
N THR A 101 -12.48 2.36 29.96
CA THR A 101 -11.60 1.29 29.44
C THR A 101 -10.34 1.89 28.83
N HIS A 102 -10.43 3.04 28.17
CA HIS A 102 -9.28 3.74 27.59
C HIS A 102 -9.09 5.14 28.18
N GLU A 103 -7.89 5.69 28.04
CA GLU A 103 -7.58 7.07 28.45
C GLU A 103 -8.50 8.03 27.67
N PRO A 104 -9.40 8.79 28.34
CA PRO A 104 -10.45 9.52 27.64
C PRO A 104 -9.90 10.65 26.75
N CYS A 105 -10.40 10.76 25.52
CA CYS A 105 -10.03 11.83 24.58
C CYS A 105 -10.49 13.23 25.03
N SER A 106 -10.09 14.29 24.30
CA SER A 106 -10.40 15.70 24.64
C SER A 106 -11.89 16.00 24.84
N LEU A 107 -12.77 15.39 24.04
CA LEU A 107 -14.23 15.46 24.21
C LEU A 107 -14.66 14.82 25.53
N CYS A 108 -14.18 13.62 25.82
CA CYS A 108 -14.57 12.84 26.99
C CYS A 108 -14.05 13.46 28.28
N LEU A 109 -12.82 13.98 28.30
CA LEU A 109 -12.26 14.75 29.41
C LEU A 109 -13.13 15.96 29.74
N SER A 110 -13.57 16.68 28.70
CA SER A 110 -14.49 17.79 28.86
C SER A 110 -15.85 17.32 29.40
N GLY A 111 -16.41 16.24 28.85
CA GLY A 111 -17.68 15.66 29.30
C GLY A 111 -17.66 15.22 30.77
N ILE A 112 -16.62 14.50 31.19
CA ILE A 112 -16.40 14.08 32.58
C ILE A 112 -16.33 15.30 33.51
N THR A 113 -15.59 16.32 33.09
CA THR A 113 -15.44 17.58 33.84
C THR A 113 -16.77 18.30 34.01
N TRP A 114 -17.51 18.51 32.92
CA TRP A 114 -18.80 19.19 32.93
C TRP A 114 -19.88 18.42 33.69
N ALA A 115 -19.80 17.09 33.67
CA ALA A 115 -20.67 16.23 34.47
C ALA A 115 -20.32 16.22 35.97
N GLY A 116 -19.22 16.84 36.37
CA GLY A 116 -18.85 17.06 37.76
C GLY A 116 -18.12 15.89 38.43
N PHE A 117 -17.58 14.95 37.65
CA PHE A 117 -16.71 13.89 38.19
C PHE A 117 -15.31 14.44 38.42
N ASN A 118 -14.79 14.26 39.63
CA ASN A 118 -13.48 14.76 40.04
C ASN A 118 -12.40 13.67 40.10
N GLU A 119 -12.74 12.42 39.77
CA GLU A 119 -11.84 11.28 39.85
C GLU A 119 -12.24 10.22 38.85
N PHE A 120 -11.28 9.79 38.03
CA PHE A 120 -11.49 8.70 37.09
C PHE A 120 -10.26 7.83 36.89
N TYR A 121 -10.53 6.58 36.52
CA TYR A 121 -9.53 5.54 36.28
C TYR A 121 -9.66 4.99 34.87
N TYR A 122 -8.55 4.63 34.25
CA TYR A 122 -8.53 4.04 32.91
C TYR A 122 -7.55 2.88 32.78
N LEU A 123 -7.89 1.89 31.95
CA LEU A 123 -7.10 0.69 31.74
C LEU A 123 -6.02 0.90 30.66
N PHE A 124 -6.40 1.29 29.44
CA PHE A 124 -5.45 1.54 28.33
C PHE A 124 -4.96 2.99 28.29
N THR A 125 -3.68 3.19 28.04
CA THR A 125 -3.13 4.50 27.70
C THR A 125 -3.33 4.84 26.22
N TYR A 126 -3.03 6.10 25.85
CA TYR A 126 -2.99 6.50 24.45
C TYR A 126 -1.96 5.70 23.64
N GLU A 127 -0.79 5.43 24.21
CA GLU A 127 0.28 4.67 23.58
C GLU A 127 -0.16 3.22 23.31
N ASP A 128 -0.83 2.60 24.29
CA ASP A 128 -1.40 1.25 24.12
C ASP A 128 -2.45 1.22 23.00
N SER A 129 -3.28 2.27 22.90
CA SER A 129 -4.35 2.34 21.91
C SER A 129 -3.86 2.57 20.48
N ARG A 130 -2.79 3.37 20.33
CA ARG A 130 -2.07 3.55 19.06
C ARG A 130 -1.41 2.24 18.62
N ASP A 131 -0.66 1.62 19.53
CA ASP A 131 0.23 0.50 19.19
C ASP A 131 -0.50 -0.85 19.11
N LEU A 132 -1.60 -1.05 19.86
CA LEU A 132 -2.36 -2.30 19.89
C LEU A 132 -3.65 -2.27 19.07
N PHE A 133 -4.32 -1.11 18.97
CA PHE A 133 -5.64 -1.01 18.31
C PHE A 133 -5.65 -0.16 17.04
N GLY A 134 -4.53 0.51 16.70
CA GLY A 134 -4.42 1.31 15.47
C GLY A 134 -5.31 2.55 15.46
N ILE A 135 -5.57 3.15 16.62
CA ILE A 135 -6.44 4.33 16.78
C ILE A 135 -5.59 5.54 17.25
N PRO A 136 -4.83 6.21 16.35
CA PRO A 136 -3.96 7.33 16.72
C PRO A 136 -4.71 8.66 16.88
N TYR A 137 -5.92 8.78 16.33
CA TYR A 137 -6.62 10.05 16.11
C TYR A 137 -6.80 10.92 17.37
N ASP A 138 -6.98 10.31 18.55
CA ASP A 138 -7.14 11.06 19.80
C ASP A 138 -5.84 11.80 20.19
N ILE A 139 -4.68 11.19 19.92
CA ILE A 139 -3.36 11.81 20.11
C ILE A 139 -3.21 12.96 19.12
N ASP A 140 -3.54 12.73 17.85
CA ASP A 140 -3.38 13.73 16.79
C ASP A 140 -4.25 14.96 17.09
N ILE A 141 -5.52 14.77 17.49
CA ILE A 141 -6.40 15.86 17.89
C ILE A 141 -5.86 16.61 19.12
N LEU A 142 -5.35 15.90 20.13
CA LEU A 142 -4.75 16.54 21.31
C LEU A 142 -3.51 17.36 20.95
N GLN A 143 -2.70 16.87 20.01
CA GLN A 143 -1.51 17.57 19.55
C GLN A 143 -1.87 18.78 18.69
N GLU A 144 -2.69 18.60 17.66
CA GLU A 144 -3.02 19.65 16.69
C GLU A 144 -3.93 20.74 17.28
N VAL A 145 -4.87 20.38 18.17
CA VAL A 145 -5.85 21.35 18.71
C VAL A 145 -5.37 21.98 20.02
N PHE A 146 -4.70 21.23 20.90
CA PHE A 146 -4.44 21.65 22.27
C PHE A 146 -2.96 21.86 22.62
N ARG A 147 -2.01 21.38 21.80
CA ARG A 147 -0.56 21.47 22.07
C ARG A 147 0.13 22.62 21.34
N VAL A 148 -0.52 23.77 21.31
CA VAL A 148 -0.02 24.97 20.63
C VAL A 148 1.35 25.40 21.18
N LYS A 149 2.30 25.67 20.27
CA LYS A 149 3.66 26.13 20.59
C LYS A 149 3.61 27.49 21.30
N GLY A 150 4.34 27.62 22.41
CA GLY A 150 4.50 28.90 23.10
C GLY A 150 5.53 29.79 22.42
N GLU A 151 5.40 31.12 22.51
CA GLU A 151 6.32 32.08 21.86
C GLU A 151 7.81 31.89 22.24
N ALA A 152 8.08 31.37 23.45
CA ALA A 152 9.43 31.15 23.99
C ALA A 152 9.91 29.68 23.92
N GLU A 153 9.18 28.80 23.22
CA GLU A 153 9.47 27.37 23.18
C GLU A 153 10.10 26.94 21.85
N SER A 154 11.12 26.06 21.92
CA SER A 154 11.77 25.50 20.74
C SER A 154 10.97 24.34 20.12
N GLU A 155 11.22 24.03 18.84
CA GLU A 155 10.51 22.94 18.15
C GLU A 155 10.81 21.56 18.76
N GLU A 156 11.95 21.39 19.42
CA GLU A 156 12.29 20.13 20.10
C GLU A 156 11.60 19.97 21.46
N GLN A 157 11.09 21.06 22.05
CA GLN A 157 10.43 21.03 23.37
C GLN A 157 8.95 20.66 23.26
N VAL A 158 8.30 20.99 22.14
CA VAL A 158 6.87 20.71 21.93
C VAL A 158 6.56 19.22 22.08
N PRO A 159 7.28 18.27 21.43
CA PRO A 159 6.99 16.84 21.49
C PRO A 159 7.19 16.16 22.86
N GLY A 160 7.83 16.82 23.82
CA GLY A 160 8.05 16.29 25.18
C GLY A 160 6.95 16.61 26.21
N ARG A 161 5.97 17.47 25.88
CA ARG A 161 4.88 17.84 26.80
C ARG A 161 3.87 16.71 27.02
N GLN A 162 3.32 16.62 28.23
CA GLN A 162 2.13 15.78 28.48
C GLN A 162 0.95 16.28 27.63
N LEU A 163 0.13 15.35 27.12
CA LEU A 163 -1.02 15.68 26.26
C LEU A 163 -2.12 16.46 27.01
N TYR A 164 -2.26 16.23 28.32
CA TYR A 164 -3.11 17.02 29.21
C TYR A 164 -2.66 16.89 30.67
N ASN A 165 -3.13 17.81 31.52
CA ASN A 165 -2.84 17.77 32.96
C ASN A 165 -3.72 16.73 33.68
N ARG A 166 -3.19 15.52 33.91
CA ARG A 166 -3.89 14.41 34.61
C ARG A 166 -4.34 14.75 36.03
N LYS A 167 -3.66 15.70 36.68
CA LYS A 167 -4.09 16.30 37.95
C LYS A 167 -4.29 17.80 37.74
N ASN A 168 -5.52 18.26 37.90
CA ASN A 168 -5.87 19.66 37.73
C ASN A 168 -6.95 20.09 38.73
N LYS A 169 -7.44 21.33 38.62
CA LYS A 169 -8.44 21.88 39.55
C LYS A 169 -9.81 21.20 39.50
N PHE A 170 -10.08 20.43 38.46
CA PHE A 170 -11.36 19.77 38.21
C PHE A 170 -11.35 18.29 38.56
N PHE A 171 -10.31 17.56 38.14
CA PHE A 171 -10.22 16.12 38.36
C PHE A 171 -8.81 15.60 38.60
N THR A 172 -8.74 14.36 39.10
CA THR A 172 -7.55 13.51 39.11
C THR A 172 -7.81 12.26 38.27
N ALA A 173 -6.92 12.00 37.31
CA ALA A 173 -6.95 10.84 36.42
C ALA A 173 -5.78 9.91 36.74
N LYS A 174 -6.02 8.60 36.86
CA LYS A 174 -4.95 7.59 37.07
C LYS A 174 -5.15 6.39 36.15
N SER A 175 -4.07 5.90 35.56
CA SER A 175 -4.07 4.59 34.93
C SER A 175 -4.12 3.48 35.99
N PHE A 176 -4.51 2.26 35.61
CA PHE A 176 -4.45 1.13 36.55
C PHE A 176 -3.02 0.87 37.00
N ALA A 177 -2.03 1.06 36.11
CA ALA A 177 -0.62 0.95 36.45
C ALA A 177 -0.18 1.96 37.52
N ASP A 178 -0.68 3.21 37.45
CA ASP A 178 -0.40 4.23 38.48
C ASP A 178 -0.92 3.79 39.85
N VAL A 179 -2.13 3.23 39.91
CA VAL A 179 -2.75 2.75 41.16
C VAL A 179 -2.02 1.53 41.70
N VAL A 180 -1.60 0.60 40.84
CA VAL A 180 -0.79 -0.56 41.26
C VAL A 180 0.58 -0.10 41.78
N GLY A 181 1.14 0.99 41.25
CA GLY A 181 2.38 1.59 41.75
C GLY A 181 2.30 2.06 43.21
N GLU A 182 1.10 2.37 43.71
CA GLU A 182 0.85 2.81 45.09
C GLU A 182 0.82 1.66 46.11
N ILE A 183 0.83 0.40 45.64
CA ILE A 183 0.81 -0.81 46.48
C ILE A 183 2.21 -1.10 47.03
N GLY A 184 2.32 -1.23 48.36
CA GLY A 184 3.58 -1.51 49.04
C GLY A 184 4.05 -2.98 48.93
N ASP A 185 3.11 -3.92 48.72
CA ASP A 185 3.40 -5.34 48.58
C ASP A 185 3.80 -5.72 47.14
N GLU A 186 5.03 -6.21 46.97
CA GLU A 186 5.57 -6.60 45.67
C GLU A 186 4.88 -7.82 45.06
N ILE A 187 4.40 -8.76 45.90
CA ILE A 187 3.70 -9.95 45.42
C ILE A 187 2.36 -9.55 44.81
N GLU A 188 1.63 -8.70 45.52
CA GLU A 188 0.32 -8.22 45.08
C GLU A 188 0.42 -7.31 43.84
N ARG A 189 1.47 -6.48 43.73
CA ARG A 189 1.76 -5.73 42.49
C ARG A 189 1.94 -6.64 41.28
N LYS A 190 2.77 -7.69 41.42
CA LYS A 190 2.99 -8.66 40.33
C LYS A 190 1.73 -9.41 39.96
N ARG A 191 0.90 -9.79 40.94
CA ARG A 191 -0.40 -10.42 40.70
C ARG A 191 -1.29 -9.51 39.85
N LEU A 192 -1.52 -8.28 40.31
CA LEU A 192 -2.42 -7.32 39.64
C LEU A 192 -1.92 -6.87 38.27
N LEU A 193 -0.61 -6.68 38.07
CA LEU A 193 -0.03 -6.43 36.75
C LEU A 193 -0.28 -7.60 35.79
N GLY A 194 -0.17 -8.85 36.28
CA GLY A 194 -0.53 -10.03 35.49
C GLY A 194 -2.03 -10.11 35.18
N GLU A 195 -2.90 -9.62 36.06
CA GLU A 195 -4.35 -9.54 35.78
C GLU A 195 -4.66 -8.48 34.72
N ILE A 196 -4.02 -7.32 34.80
CA ILE A 196 -4.06 -6.27 33.77
C ILE A 196 -3.62 -6.84 32.42
N GLU A 197 -2.51 -7.58 32.36
CA GLU A 197 -2.00 -8.21 31.13
C GLU A 197 -2.94 -9.29 30.56
N ARG A 198 -3.60 -10.07 31.42
CA ARG A 198 -4.62 -11.04 30.98
C ARG A 198 -5.85 -10.34 30.43
N CYS A 199 -6.33 -9.28 31.08
CA CYS A 199 -7.46 -8.48 30.62
C CYS A 199 -7.14 -7.83 29.27
N PHE A 200 -5.91 -7.28 29.12
CA PHE A 200 -5.36 -6.81 27.84
C PHE A 200 -5.40 -7.90 26.76
N THR A 201 -4.98 -9.12 27.06
CA THR A 201 -4.99 -10.23 26.10
C THR A 201 -6.41 -10.67 25.72
N SER A 202 -7.37 -10.60 26.66
CA SER A 202 -8.77 -10.97 26.44
C SER A 202 -9.49 -9.98 25.51
N GLU A 203 -9.31 -8.68 25.73
CA GLU A 203 -9.85 -7.64 24.84
C GLU A 203 -9.14 -7.65 23.47
N ASN A 204 -7.82 -7.89 23.44
CA ASN A 204 -7.08 -8.04 22.18
C ASN A 204 -7.52 -9.30 21.39
N LYS A 205 -7.87 -10.42 22.05
CA LYS A 205 -8.49 -11.58 21.37
C LYS A 205 -9.91 -11.32 20.87
N MET A 206 -10.62 -10.32 21.41
CA MET A 206 -11.89 -9.86 20.86
C MET A 206 -11.71 -8.99 19.61
N ALA A 207 -10.59 -8.27 19.53
CA ALA A 207 -10.14 -7.56 18.33
C ALA A 207 -9.61 -8.54 17.26
N ASN A 208 -8.84 -9.56 17.66
CA ASN A 208 -8.11 -10.43 16.75
C ASN A 208 -8.66 -11.88 16.73
N ASN A 209 -9.47 -12.19 15.72
CA ASN A 209 -9.73 -13.56 15.28
C ASN A 209 -8.85 -13.83 14.04
N PRO A 210 -7.80 -14.68 14.13
CA PRO A 210 -6.78 -14.81 13.07
C PRO A 210 -7.32 -15.31 11.71
N LYS A 211 -8.54 -15.87 11.68
CA LYS A 211 -9.18 -16.33 10.43
C LYS A 211 -10.00 -15.25 9.72
N ALA A 212 -10.25 -14.10 10.34
CA ALA A 212 -11.09 -13.03 9.79
C ALA A 212 -10.30 -11.81 9.28
N GLU A 213 -9.05 -11.61 9.72
CA GLU A 213 -8.22 -10.43 9.39
C GLU A 213 -7.82 -10.32 7.91
N ASN A 214 -7.82 -11.44 7.17
CA ASN A 214 -7.29 -11.50 5.80
C ASN A 214 -8.35 -11.55 4.70
N THR A 215 -9.64 -11.41 5.05
CA THR A 215 -10.73 -11.46 4.06
C THR A 215 -11.50 -10.15 4.07
N ILE A 216 -11.48 -9.44 2.93
CA ILE A 216 -12.39 -8.31 2.70
C ILE A 216 -13.76 -8.91 2.39
N TYR A 217 -14.71 -8.71 3.31
CA TYR A 217 -16.11 -9.07 3.08
C TYR A 217 -16.80 -7.92 2.38
N LEU A 218 -17.16 -8.13 1.12
CA LEU A 218 -18.01 -7.23 0.36
C LEU A 218 -19.46 -7.69 0.54
N THR A 219 -20.31 -6.83 1.10
CA THR A 219 -21.75 -7.14 1.21
C THR A 219 -22.41 -7.10 -0.17
N GLU A 220 -23.50 -7.85 -0.36
CA GLU A 220 -24.28 -7.80 -1.62
C GLU A 220 -24.73 -6.36 -1.94
N VAL A 221 -25.13 -5.61 -0.91
CA VAL A 221 -25.55 -4.19 -1.05
C VAL A 221 -24.40 -3.31 -1.54
N GLU A 222 -23.19 -3.49 -1.00
CA GLU A 222 -22.01 -2.74 -1.43
C GLU A 222 -21.61 -3.13 -2.86
N ALA A 223 -21.64 -4.42 -3.21
CA ALA A 223 -21.38 -4.90 -4.56
C ALA A 223 -22.37 -4.30 -5.57
N GLU A 224 -23.67 -4.33 -5.26
CA GLU A 224 -24.73 -3.71 -6.06
C GLU A 224 -24.50 -2.20 -6.20
N ARG A 225 -24.09 -1.51 -5.14
CA ARG A 225 -23.79 -0.07 -5.19
C ARG A 225 -22.64 0.24 -6.14
N ILE A 226 -21.55 -0.54 -6.12
CA ILE A 226 -20.42 -0.34 -7.03
C ILE A 226 -20.89 -0.52 -8.48
N GLN A 227 -21.59 -1.63 -8.73
CA GLN A 227 -22.07 -1.96 -10.07
C GLN A 227 -23.06 -0.92 -10.59
N SER A 228 -24.04 -0.52 -9.79
CA SER A 228 -25.05 0.47 -10.19
C SER A 228 -24.41 1.83 -10.47
N THR A 229 -23.48 2.29 -9.62
CA THR A 229 -22.78 3.57 -9.82
C THR A 229 -22.09 3.62 -11.18
N VAL A 230 -21.31 2.59 -11.52
CA VAL A 230 -20.57 2.55 -12.79
C VAL A 230 -21.51 2.35 -13.99
N ARG A 231 -22.52 1.47 -13.88
CA ARG A 231 -23.50 1.25 -14.96
C ARG A 231 -24.35 2.49 -15.23
N ASP A 232 -24.80 3.20 -14.21
CA ASP A 232 -25.57 4.43 -14.34
C ASP A 232 -24.74 5.54 -14.99
N ARG A 233 -23.45 5.65 -14.62
CA ARG A 233 -22.52 6.56 -15.31
C ARG A 233 -22.42 6.22 -16.80
N LEU A 234 -22.16 4.96 -17.14
CA LEU A 234 -22.04 4.52 -18.54
C LEU A 234 -23.32 4.77 -19.35
N LYS A 235 -24.48 4.56 -18.73
CA LYS A 235 -25.78 4.89 -19.33
C LYS A 235 -25.87 6.38 -19.64
N LYS A 236 -25.57 7.26 -18.67
CA LYS A 236 -25.57 8.71 -18.88
C LYS A 236 -24.55 9.15 -19.95
N CYS A 237 -23.36 8.56 -19.97
CA CYS A 237 -22.36 8.80 -21.01
C CYS A 237 -22.91 8.46 -22.41
N THR A 238 -23.59 7.32 -22.53
CA THR A 238 -24.21 6.87 -23.79
C THR A 238 -25.33 7.82 -24.24
N GLU A 239 -26.19 8.24 -23.31
CA GLU A 239 -27.30 9.17 -23.60
C GLU A 239 -26.82 10.56 -24.02
N GLN A 240 -25.66 10.99 -23.52
CA GLN A 240 -25.10 12.31 -23.81
C GLN A 240 -24.03 12.28 -24.90
N HIS A 241 -23.68 11.11 -25.45
CA HIS A 241 -22.57 10.95 -26.37
C HIS A 241 -22.65 11.91 -27.56
N GLY A 242 -21.55 12.61 -27.85
CA GLY A 242 -21.44 13.55 -28.96
C GLY A 242 -22.08 14.92 -28.71
N ASN A 243 -22.82 15.12 -27.60
CA ASN A 243 -23.35 16.43 -27.24
C ASN A 243 -22.19 17.43 -27.05
N PRO A 244 -22.33 18.67 -27.57
CA PRO A 244 -21.32 19.69 -27.37
C PRO A 244 -21.25 20.08 -25.88
N LYS A 245 -20.05 20.42 -25.42
CA LYS A 245 -19.83 20.95 -24.07
C LYS A 245 -20.72 22.17 -23.83
N ALA A 246 -21.39 22.18 -22.68
CA ALA A 246 -22.09 23.36 -22.18
C ALA A 246 -21.13 24.30 -21.44
N PRO A 247 -21.34 25.63 -21.50
CA PRO A 247 -20.61 26.57 -20.66
C PRO A 247 -20.80 26.26 -19.17
N ARG A 248 -19.73 26.35 -18.38
CA ARG A 248 -19.75 26.14 -16.93
C ARG A 248 -19.66 27.48 -16.21
N ASP A 249 -20.42 27.65 -15.11
CA ASP A 249 -20.27 28.82 -14.25
C ASP A 249 -18.93 28.75 -13.50
N LYS A 250 -17.98 29.61 -13.91
CA LYS A 250 -16.64 29.66 -13.36
C LYS A 250 -16.63 29.97 -11.86
N THR A 251 -17.50 30.87 -11.41
CA THR A 251 -17.51 31.32 -10.01
C THR A 251 -17.96 30.18 -9.11
N ALA A 252 -19.06 29.53 -9.47
CA ALA A 252 -19.59 28.40 -8.72
C ALA A 252 -18.61 27.22 -8.71
N ALA A 253 -18.02 26.89 -9.86
CA ALA A 253 -17.05 25.79 -9.97
C ALA A 253 -15.77 26.04 -9.17
N HIS A 254 -15.26 27.27 -9.18
CA HIS A 254 -14.09 27.64 -8.38
C HIS A 254 -14.36 27.59 -6.87
N GLN A 255 -15.54 28.05 -6.44
CA GLN A 255 -15.99 27.93 -5.04
C GLN A 255 -16.14 26.46 -4.62
N GLN A 256 -16.70 25.60 -5.48
CA GLN A 256 -16.81 24.16 -5.24
C GLN A 256 -15.43 23.52 -5.08
N ALA A 257 -14.49 23.80 -5.98
CA ALA A 257 -13.13 23.28 -5.91
C ALA A 257 -12.40 23.75 -4.64
N THR A 258 -12.53 25.04 -4.30
CA THR A 258 -11.91 25.61 -3.09
C THR A 258 -12.48 24.99 -1.82
N GLY A 259 -13.81 24.86 -1.73
CA GLY A 259 -14.46 24.21 -0.59
C GLY A 259 -14.09 22.74 -0.47
N SER A 260 -14.02 22.02 -1.60
CA SER A 260 -13.64 20.60 -1.61
C SER A 260 -12.18 20.38 -1.22
N ALA A 261 -11.26 21.22 -1.71
CA ALA A 261 -9.85 21.17 -1.35
C ALA A 261 -9.66 21.43 0.14
N LEU A 262 -10.29 22.48 0.68
CA LEU A 262 -10.24 22.79 2.10
C LEU A 262 -10.79 21.62 2.95
N MET A 263 -11.89 21.00 2.53
CA MET A 263 -12.45 19.84 3.24
C MET A 263 -11.55 18.60 3.15
N ALA A 264 -10.85 18.40 2.03
CA ALA A 264 -9.89 17.32 1.86
C ALA A 264 -8.66 17.53 2.77
N ASP A 265 -8.12 18.75 2.83
CA ASP A 265 -7.02 19.12 3.73
C ASP A 265 -7.41 18.97 5.21
N MET A 266 -8.67 19.22 5.54
CA MET A 266 -9.23 19.04 6.88
C MET A 266 -9.61 17.58 7.20
N GLY A 267 -9.40 16.63 6.27
CA GLY A 267 -9.78 15.22 6.42
C GLY A 267 -11.28 14.96 6.52
N GLY A 268 -12.11 15.96 6.20
CA GLY A 268 -13.57 15.94 6.38
C GLY A 268 -14.38 15.78 5.07
N ALA A 269 -13.73 15.80 3.91
CA ALA A 269 -14.42 15.59 2.63
C ALA A 269 -14.87 14.12 2.51
N PRO A 270 -16.15 13.86 2.14
CA PRO A 270 -16.54 12.53 1.70
C PRO A 270 -15.80 12.22 0.39
N ASP A 271 -14.86 11.29 0.44
CA ASP A 271 -14.22 10.76 -0.78
C ASP A 271 -15.23 9.81 -1.47
N PRO A 272 -15.75 10.16 -2.65
CA PRO A 272 -16.75 9.35 -3.35
C PRO A 272 -16.19 7.97 -3.76
N ASP A 273 -14.87 7.83 -3.82
CA ASP A 273 -14.22 6.56 -4.13
C ASP A 273 -14.20 5.64 -2.92
N LEU A 274 -14.25 6.17 -1.69
CA LEU A 274 -14.13 5.37 -0.49
C LEU A 274 -15.46 4.72 -0.09
N MET A 275 -15.45 3.40 0.09
CA MET A 275 -16.58 2.65 0.64
C MET A 275 -16.37 2.35 2.12
N GLN A 276 -17.39 2.59 2.95
CA GLN A 276 -17.43 2.00 4.28
C GLN A 276 -17.77 0.50 4.14
N THR A 277 -16.84 -0.39 4.49
CA THR A 277 -17.11 -1.84 4.51
C THR A 277 -17.75 -2.24 5.84
N GLN A 278 -18.83 -3.04 5.87
CA GLN A 278 -19.40 -3.54 7.13
C GLN A 278 -18.62 -4.73 7.74
N GLY A 279 -18.43 -4.72 9.06
CA GLY A 279 -17.79 -5.80 9.83
C GLY A 279 -16.88 -5.28 10.95
N LYS A 280 -16.35 -6.19 11.80
CA LYS A 280 -15.45 -5.83 12.93
C LYS A 280 -14.16 -5.12 12.53
N THR A 281 -13.87 -5.03 11.23
CA THR A 281 -12.69 -4.39 10.65
C THR A 281 -13.05 -3.14 9.83
N ALA A 282 -14.27 -2.59 9.91
CA ALA A 282 -14.74 -1.48 9.07
C ALA A 282 -13.69 -0.36 8.87
N SER A 283 -13.13 -0.29 7.66
CA SER A 283 -12.28 0.81 7.21
C SER A 283 -12.52 1.02 5.72
N THR A 284 -12.23 2.22 5.25
CA THR A 284 -12.56 2.67 3.89
C THR A 284 -11.63 2.04 2.85
N ILE A 285 -12.17 1.29 1.89
CA ILE A 285 -11.43 0.78 0.72
C ILE A 285 -11.96 1.52 -0.52
N PRO A 286 -11.08 2.03 -1.41
CA PRO A 286 -11.53 2.69 -2.62
C PRO A 286 -12.17 1.68 -3.58
N ALA A 287 -13.30 2.04 -4.17
CA ALA A 287 -13.92 1.35 -5.28
C ALA A 287 -13.63 2.11 -6.57
N ILE A 288 -13.01 1.44 -7.53
CA ILE A 288 -12.56 2.05 -8.79
C ILE A 288 -13.21 1.30 -9.95
N GLY A 289 -13.97 2.00 -10.78
CA GLY A 289 -14.44 1.44 -12.04
C GLY A 289 -13.31 1.35 -13.06
N VAL A 290 -12.96 0.15 -13.50
CA VAL A 290 -12.09 -0.07 -14.65
C VAL A 290 -12.95 0.11 -15.89
N GLY A 291 -12.79 1.25 -16.56
CA GLY A 291 -13.53 1.61 -17.78
C GLY A 291 -13.17 0.74 -18.98
N GLN A 292 -13.71 1.08 -20.16
CA GLN A 292 -13.29 0.42 -21.40
C GLN A 292 -11.84 0.81 -21.69
N PRO A 293 -10.90 -0.14 -21.80
CA PRO A 293 -9.53 0.19 -22.11
C PRO A 293 -9.40 0.88 -23.46
N TYR A 294 -8.52 1.87 -23.52
CA TYR A 294 -8.12 2.55 -24.74
C TYR A 294 -6.60 2.81 -24.71
N PRO A 295 -5.96 3.06 -25.86
CA PRO A 295 -4.52 3.29 -25.88
C PRO A 295 -4.18 4.77 -25.59
N PRO A 296 -2.99 5.04 -24.99
CA PRO A 296 -2.45 6.38 -24.81
C PRO A 296 -2.10 7.05 -26.15
N CYS A 297 -1.92 8.37 -26.13
CA CYS A 297 -1.46 9.10 -27.29
C CYS A 297 0.04 8.87 -27.54
N ILE A 298 0.36 8.22 -28.66
CA ILE A 298 1.74 7.96 -29.09
C ILE A 298 2.35 9.09 -29.92
N VAL A 299 1.53 10.02 -30.42
CA VAL A 299 1.95 11.11 -31.31
C VAL A 299 2.57 12.25 -30.49
N PRO A 300 3.72 12.82 -30.86
CA PRO A 300 4.29 13.98 -30.18
C PRO A 300 3.34 15.18 -30.16
N SER A 301 3.37 15.98 -29.10
CA SER A 301 2.51 17.16 -28.96
C SER A 301 2.77 18.22 -30.04
N SER A 302 3.97 18.27 -30.61
CA SER A 302 4.33 19.14 -31.74
C SER A 302 3.54 18.83 -33.01
N GLU A 303 3.08 17.59 -33.20
CA GLU A 303 2.36 17.11 -34.37
C GLU A 303 0.83 17.11 -34.19
N LEU A 304 0.34 17.32 -32.97
CA LEU A 304 -1.10 17.37 -32.68
C LEU A 304 -1.70 18.74 -33.04
N GLU A 305 -2.90 18.72 -33.60
CA GLU A 305 -3.63 19.95 -33.95
C GLU A 305 -4.22 20.63 -32.69
N PRO A 306 -4.00 21.93 -32.48
CA PRO A 306 -4.61 22.65 -31.34
C PRO A 306 -6.14 22.64 -31.38
N MET A 307 -6.79 22.58 -30.23
CA MET A 307 -8.25 22.76 -30.07
C MET A 307 -8.57 23.67 -28.88
N LYS A 308 -9.81 24.18 -28.81
CA LYS A 308 -10.34 24.93 -27.66
C LYS A 308 -11.23 24.07 -26.78
N MET A 309 -11.48 24.47 -25.53
CA MET A 309 -12.44 23.79 -24.67
C MET A 309 -13.86 23.78 -25.27
N SER A 310 -14.24 24.80 -26.03
CA SER A 310 -15.54 24.87 -26.72
C SER A 310 -15.76 23.76 -27.74
N ASP A 311 -14.70 23.12 -28.22
CA ASP A 311 -14.76 22.05 -29.21
C ASP A 311 -15.04 20.67 -28.59
N LEU A 312 -15.00 20.57 -27.25
CA LEU A 312 -15.19 19.32 -26.53
C LEU A 312 -16.59 18.75 -26.72
N LYS A 313 -16.65 17.44 -26.96
CA LYS A 313 -17.89 16.65 -27.06
C LYS A 313 -17.92 15.56 -26.00
N MET A 314 -19.10 15.33 -25.44
CA MET A 314 -19.28 14.37 -24.35
C MET A 314 -18.99 12.94 -24.81
N GLU A 315 -18.39 12.15 -23.91
CA GLU A 315 -17.94 10.78 -24.14
C GLU A 315 -17.11 10.64 -25.43
N THR A 316 -16.13 11.53 -25.62
CA THR A 316 -15.32 11.60 -26.85
C THR A 316 -13.84 11.77 -26.54
N HIS A 317 -13.02 10.89 -27.14
CA HIS A 317 -11.57 11.08 -27.27
C HIS A 317 -11.28 11.91 -28.51
N HIS A 318 -10.72 13.11 -28.33
CA HIS A 318 -10.42 14.01 -29.44
C HIS A 318 -9.06 13.64 -30.06
N ARG A 319 -9.01 12.47 -30.71
CA ARG A 319 -7.80 11.90 -31.32
C ARG A 319 -7.15 12.86 -32.33
N GLY A 320 -5.82 12.90 -32.35
CA GLY A 320 -5.05 13.84 -33.18
C GLY A 320 -5.08 15.31 -32.75
N ARG A 321 -5.75 15.65 -31.62
CA ARG A 321 -5.84 17.02 -31.10
C ARG A 321 -5.05 17.20 -29.82
N LYS A 322 -4.69 18.44 -29.49
CA LYS A 322 -4.16 18.85 -28.18
C LYS A 322 -4.90 20.05 -27.63
N LEU A 323 -5.07 20.08 -26.31
CA LEU A 323 -5.70 21.18 -25.58
C LEU A 323 -4.70 21.75 -24.57
N VAL A 324 -4.45 23.06 -24.65
CA VAL A 324 -3.57 23.76 -23.70
C VAL A 324 -4.44 24.43 -22.64
N VAL A 325 -4.17 24.12 -21.37
CA VAL A 325 -5.00 24.58 -20.25
C VAL A 325 -4.17 25.16 -19.12
N LYS A 326 -4.74 26.13 -18.42
CA LYS A 326 -4.16 26.74 -17.23
C LYS A 326 -4.98 26.42 -16.00
N ARG A 327 -4.33 25.95 -14.92
CA ARG A 327 -4.96 25.75 -13.61
C ARG A 327 -5.46 27.08 -13.05
N GLU A 328 -6.72 27.07 -12.60
CA GLU A 328 -7.40 28.24 -12.05
C GLU A 328 -7.73 28.08 -10.56
N SER A 329 -7.86 26.85 -10.05
CA SER A 329 -8.21 26.58 -8.64
C SER A 329 -7.14 25.77 -7.89
N PRO A 330 -7.25 25.64 -6.55
CA PRO A 330 -6.52 24.61 -5.81
C PRO A 330 -6.81 23.20 -6.35
N VAL A 331 -5.90 22.25 -6.10
CA VAL A 331 -6.15 20.83 -6.41
C VAL A 331 -6.89 20.18 -5.25
N VAL A 332 -7.91 19.41 -5.58
CA VAL A 332 -8.60 18.54 -4.64
C VAL A 332 -7.96 17.16 -4.72
N THR A 333 -7.26 16.77 -3.66
CA THR A 333 -6.57 15.48 -3.58
C THR A 333 -7.43 14.44 -2.88
N LEU A 334 -7.89 13.43 -3.63
CA LEU A 334 -8.60 12.26 -3.11
C LEU A 334 -7.68 11.03 -3.12
N VAL A 335 -8.12 9.90 -2.57
CA VAL A 335 -7.30 8.69 -2.47
C VAL A 335 -6.94 8.14 -3.84
N ALA A 336 -7.94 7.91 -4.70
CA ALA A 336 -7.72 7.33 -6.02
C ALA A 336 -7.58 8.38 -7.13
N ARG A 337 -7.91 9.65 -6.90
CA ARG A 337 -7.93 10.69 -7.94
C ARG A 337 -7.51 12.06 -7.42
N SER A 338 -7.11 12.93 -8.33
CA SER A 338 -6.93 14.36 -8.05
C SER A 338 -7.60 15.15 -9.13
N TRP A 339 -8.22 16.28 -8.77
CA TRP A 339 -8.88 17.12 -9.76
C TRP A 339 -8.75 18.61 -9.43
N THR A 340 -8.88 19.44 -10.46
CA THR A 340 -8.83 20.90 -10.33
C THR A 340 -9.65 21.56 -11.45
N MET A 341 -9.95 22.85 -11.31
CA MET A 341 -10.52 23.64 -12.39
C MET A 341 -9.40 24.19 -13.27
N VAL A 342 -9.57 24.03 -14.57
CA VAL A 342 -8.67 24.56 -15.60
C VAL A 342 -9.45 25.44 -16.58
N GLN A 343 -8.75 26.36 -17.23
CA GLN A 343 -9.30 27.24 -18.26
C GLN A 343 -8.46 27.21 -19.54
N ASP A 344 -9.06 27.64 -20.65
CA ASP A 344 -8.32 27.96 -21.88
C ASP A 344 -7.23 29.02 -21.60
N GLU A 345 -6.18 29.08 -22.44
CA GLU A 345 -5.10 30.08 -22.29
C GLU A 345 -5.62 31.53 -22.30
N ASP A 346 -6.67 31.80 -23.09
CA ASP A 346 -7.32 33.12 -23.18
C ASP A 346 -8.33 33.38 -22.05
N GLY A 347 -8.56 32.40 -21.17
CA GLY A 347 -9.51 32.48 -20.06
C GLY A 347 -10.97 32.51 -20.50
N SER A 348 -11.30 32.11 -21.73
CA SER A 348 -12.67 32.20 -22.27
C SER A 348 -13.63 31.15 -21.70
N ASP A 349 -13.16 29.94 -21.43
CA ASP A 349 -13.96 28.83 -20.90
C ASP A 349 -13.23 28.15 -19.73
N ALA A 350 -13.93 27.32 -18.95
CA ALA A 350 -13.35 26.53 -17.86
C ALA A 350 -14.01 25.15 -17.76
N GLU A 351 -13.24 24.17 -17.31
CA GLU A 351 -13.72 22.81 -17.10
C GLU A 351 -12.92 22.08 -16.00
N ARG A 352 -13.49 21.01 -15.45
CA ARG A 352 -12.82 20.15 -14.46
C ARG A 352 -11.83 19.21 -15.14
N LEU A 353 -10.57 19.25 -14.74
CA LEU A 353 -9.53 18.28 -15.11
C LEU A 353 -9.33 17.28 -13.96
N GLU A 354 -9.35 15.99 -14.27
CA GLU A 354 -9.22 14.90 -13.31
C GLU A 354 -8.13 13.91 -13.76
N VAL A 355 -7.25 13.50 -12.85
CA VAL A 355 -6.24 12.46 -13.05
C VAL A 355 -6.55 11.27 -12.14
N LEU A 356 -6.71 10.08 -12.72
CA LEU A 356 -7.05 8.86 -11.99
C LEU A 356 -5.80 8.01 -11.70
N LEU A 357 -5.66 7.59 -10.44
CA LEU A 357 -4.64 6.71 -9.84
C LEU A 357 -3.18 7.18 -9.96
N HIS A 358 -2.73 7.48 -11.17
CA HIS A 358 -1.37 7.88 -11.53
C HIS A 358 -1.14 9.39 -11.37
N LYS A 359 -1.69 9.96 -10.28
CA LYS A 359 -1.77 11.41 -10.03
C LYS A 359 -0.54 12.04 -9.39
N SER A 360 0.48 11.25 -9.04
CA SER A 360 1.71 11.75 -8.40
C SER A 360 2.95 11.45 -9.22
N ARG A 361 3.93 12.34 -9.17
CA ARG A 361 5.25 12.18 -9.79
C ARG A 361 6.30 12.75 -8.83
N TYR A 362 7.30 11.95 -8.49
CA TYR A 362 8.38 12.32 -7.54
C TYR A 362 7.90 12.76 -6.15
N GLY A 363 6.79 12.19 -5.66
CA GLY A 363 6.23 12.52 -4.34
C GLY A 363 5.28 13.72 -4.34
N GLU A 364 5.11 14.40 -5.47
CA GLU A 364 4.20 15.55 -5.61
C GLU A 364 3.00 15.18 -6.48
N ASP A 365 1.85 15.82 -6.23
CA ASP A 365 0.69 15.72 -7.11
C ASP A 365 0.97 16.43 -8.44
N VAL A 366 0.69 15.77 -9.55
CA VAL A 366 0.97 16.28 -10.90
C VAL A 366 0.22 17.58 -11.16
N LEU A 367 -1.01 17.72 -10.66
CA LEU A 367 -1.81 18.93 -10.87
C LEU A 367 -1.34 20.09 -9.99
N GLU A 368 -0.65 19.83 -8.88
CA GLU A 368 -0.02 20.87 -8.05
C GLU A 368 1.34 21.32 -8.61
N SER A 369 2.06 20.41 -9.29
CA SER A 369 3.43 20.63 -9.76
C SER A 369 3.58 21.75 -10.81
N ALA A 370 2.50 22.17 -11.47
CA ALA A 370 2.53 23.27 -12.44
C ALA A 370 1.19 24.00 -12.55
N LYS A 371 1.19 25.10 -13.31
CA LYS A 371 -0.01 25.87 -13.66
C LYS A 371 -0.44 25.69 -15.11
N LEU A 372 0.44 25.27 -16.01
CA LEU A 372 0.18 25.13 -17.43
C LEU A 372 0.35 23.67 -17.83
N PHE A 373 -0.62 23.15 -18.58
CA PHE A 373 -0.62 21.76 -19.03
C PHE A 373 -1.01 21.68 -20.50
N ILE A 374 -0.44 20.71 -21.22
CA ILE A 374 -0.92 20.29 -22.54
C ILE A 374 -1.53 18.90 -22.40
N ILE A 375 -2.79 18.78 -22.77
CA ILE A 375 -3.53 17.52 -22.77
C ILE A 375 -3.53 16.99 -24.21
N LYS A 376 -2.95 15.80 -24.40
CA LYS A 376 -2.91 15.09 -25.67
C LYS A 376 -4.20 14.27 -25.81
N GLU A 377 -4.83 14.37 -26.97
CA GLU A 377 -6.07 13.65 -27.31
C GLU A 377 -7.14 13.68 -26.19
N PRO A 378 -7.54 14.88 -25.73
CA PRO A 378 -8.31 15.05 -24.51
C PRO A 378 -9.59 14.20 -24.51
N TYR A 379 -9.82 13.52 -23.39
CA TYR A 379 -11.01 12.71 -23.17
C TYR A 379 -12.03 13.46 -22.31
N PHE A 380 -13.16 13.84 -22.90
CA PHE A 380 -14.23 14.53 -22.18
C PHE A 380 -15.38 13.57 -21.90
N THR A 381 -15.70 13.37 -20.62
CA THR A 381 -16.62 12.35 -20.13
C THR A 381 -17.29 12.81 -18.82
N LEU A 382 -17.96 11.89 -18.11
CA LEU A 382 -18.62 12.14 -16.84
C LEU A 382 -17.86 11.51 -15.67
N THR A 383 -17.81 12.21 -14.54
CA THR A 383 -17.44 11.63 -13.23
C THR A 383 -18.45 10.56 -12.80
N ASP A 384 -18.12 9.79 -11.76
CA ASP A 384 -19.06 8.80 -11.19
C ASP A 384 -20.30 9.46 -10.56
N GLN A 385 -20.25 10.76 -10.27
CA GLN A 385 -21.40 11.57 -9.84
C GLN A 385 -22.20 12.16 -11.02
N GLY A 386 -21.75 11.94 -12.26
CA GLY A 386 -22.41 12.45 -13.46
C GLY A 386 -22.07 13.89 -13.82
N GLU A 387 -20.98 14.45 -13.30
CA GLU A 387 -20.50 15.79 -13.65
C GLU A 387 -19.56 15.72 -14.87
N PRO A 388 -19.64 16.65 -15.84
CA PRO A 388 -18.66 16.74 -16.93
C PRO A 388 -17.23 16.96 -16.44
N THR A 389 -16.27 16.30 -17.08
CA THR A 389 -14.84 16.39 -16.75
C THR A 389 -13.96 15.99 -17.94
N ILE A 390 -12.79 16.61 -18.04
CA ILE A 390 -11.67 16.11 -18.85
C ILE A 390 -10.91 15.10 -17.99
N ARG A 391 -10.87 13.84 -18.41
CA ARG A 391 -10.24 12.74 -17.66
C ARG A 391 -8.89 12.36 -18.27
N ILE A 392 -7.90 12.16 -17.39
CA ILE A 392 -6.58 11.62 -17.72
C ILE A 392 -6.43 10.25 -17.04
N ASP A 393 -6.51 9.17 -17.82
CA ASP A 393 -6.24 7.81 -17.34
C ASP A 393 -4.78 7.39 -17.59
N HIS A 394 -4.17 7.93 -18.66
CA HIS A 394 -2.77 7.67 -18.98
C HIS A 394 -1.90 8.89 -18.61
N PRO A 395 -0.91 8.74 -17.71
CA PRO A 395 -0.09 9.88 -17.28
C PRO A 395 0.76 10.47 -18.41
N SER A 396 1.02 9.73 -19.49
CA SER A 396 1.73 10.22 -20.67
C SER A 396 0.91 11.16 -21.56
N ASP A 397 -0.41 11.23 -21.36
CA ASP A 397 -1.30 12.10 -22.14
C ASP A 397 -1.36 13.53 -21.55
N LEU A 398 -0.74 13.75 -20.39
CA LEU A 398 -0.64 15.06 -19.73
C LEU A 398 0.81 15.53 -19.70
N ILE A 399 1.11 16.60 -20.43
CA ILE A 399 2.42 17.26 -20.40
C ILE A 399 2.38 18.40 -19.38
N ILE A 400 3.35 18.37 -18.45
CA ILE A 400 3.55 19.39 -17.44
C ILE A 400 4.43 20.49 -18.04
N CYS A 401 3.89 21.70 -18.19
CA CYS A 401 4.61 22.83 -18.78
C CYS A 401 5.10 23.77 -17.68
N HIS A 402 6.38 23.66 -17.34
CA HIS A 402 7.03 24.65 -16.48
C HIS A 402 7.30 25.94 -17.28
N GLU A 403 6.90 27.09 -16.74
CA GLU A 403 6.97 28.40 -17.44
C GLU A 403 8.39 28.70 -17.97
N ASP A 404 9.42 28.28 -17.25
CA ASP A 404 10.84 28.46 -17.61
C ASP A 404 11.28 27.62 -18.81
N ILE A 405 10.58 26.53 -19.12
CA ILE A 405 10.89 25.60 -20.23
C ILE A 405 9.99 25.88 -21.43
N TYR A 406 8.71 26.22 -21.21
CA TYR A 406 7.78 26.48 -22.31
C TYR A 406 8.11 27.78 -23.06
N ASN A 407 8.63 28.78 -22.34
CA ASN A 407 9.08 30.04 -22.91
C ASN A 407 10.62 30.14 -22.86
N VAL A 408 11.35 29.18 -23.45
CA VAL A 408 12.80 29.33 -23.58
C VAL A 408 13.07 30.62 -24.34
N LYS A 409 13.57 31.65 -23.63
CA LYS A 409 13.93 32.91 -24.25
C LYS A 409 15.00 32.62 -25.31
N THR A 410 14.71 32.96 -26.55
CA THR A 410 15.72 33.02 -27.60
C THR A 410 16.59 34.25 -27.31
N PHE A 411 17.89 34.04 -27.17
CA PHE A 411 18.85 35.10 -26.87
C PHE A 411 19.61 35.46 -28.14
N ASP A 412 19.64 36.75 -28.48
CA ASP A 412 20.46 37.26 -29.60
C ASP A 412 21.93 37.47 -29.21
N ASP A 413 22.25 37.29 -27.92
CA ASP A 413 23.55 37.60 -27.31
C ASP A 413 24.01 36.41 -26.45
N GLY A 414 25.15 35.82 -26.84
CA GLY A 414 25.72 34.63 -26.19
C GLY A 414 26.10 34.84 -24.73
N GLU A 415 26.57 36.04 -24.35
CA GLU A 415 26.96 36.30 -22.95
C GLU A 415 25.71 36.35 -22.05
N LYS A 416 24.61 36.91 -22.55
CA LYS A 416 23.32 36.92 -21.83
C LYS A 416 22.74 35.52 -21.72
N ALA A 417 22.82 34.73 -22.79
CA ALA A 417 22.38 33.34 -22.80
C ALA A 417 23.17 32.49 -21.78
N GLU A 418 24.50 32.63 -21.75
CA GLU A 418 25.38 31.94 -20.82
C GLU A 418 25.08 32.34 -19.36
N LYS A 419 24.89 33.63 -19.08
CA LYS A 419 24.48 34.14 -17.76
C LYS A 419 23.13 33.57 -17.33
N ALA A 420 22.16 33.48 -18.23
CA ALA A 420 20.85 32.90 -17.95
C ALA A 420 20.94 31.40 -17.62
N ALA A 421 21.67 30.63 -18.43
CA ALA A 421 21.92 29.22 -18.17
C ALA A 421 22.66 28.99 -16.83
N THR A 422 23.64 29.85 -16.51
CA THR A 422 24.38 29.82 -15.23
C THR A 422 23.48 30.13 -14.03
N ARG A 423 22.53 31.07 -14.19
CA ARG A 423 21.52 31.36 -13.15
C ARG A 423 20.68 30.12 -12.86
N PHE A 424 20.17 29.44 -13.89
CA PHE A 424 19.40 28.21 -13.73
C PHE A 424 20.22 27.08 -13.09
N LYS A 425 21.48 26.89 -13.49
CA LYS A 425 22.42 25.98 -12.82
C LYS A 425 22.52 26.29 -11.31
N THR A 426 22.62 27.57 -10.96
CA THR A 426 22.74 28.02 -9.57
C THR A 426 21.46 27.76 -8.77
N GLN A 427 20.30 28.06 -9.36
CA GLN A 427 19.00 27.75 -8.76
C GLN A 427 18.80 26.25 -8.55
N GLY A 428 19.17 25.42 -9.54
CA GLY A 428 19.15 23.96 -9.40
C GLY A 428 20.08 23.44 -8.30
N ASN A 429 21.27 24.06 -8.14
CA ASN A 429 22.17 23.73 -7.03
C ASN A 429 21.56 24.10 -5.66
N THR A 430 20.84 25.23 -5.58
CA THR A 430 20.16 25.66 -4.36
C THR A 430 19.02 24.71 -4.00
N ALA A 431 18.16 24.36 -4.97
CA ALA A 431 17.07 23.41 -4.78
C ALA A 431 17.60 22.03 -4.34
N LEU A 432 18.67 21.54 -4.97
CA LEU A 432 19.32 20.28 -4.59
C LEU A 432 19.85 20.31 -3.14
N LYS A 433 20.41 21.44 -2.68
CA LYS A 433 20.84 21.60 -1.28
C LYS A 433 19.66 21.59 -0.31
N GLN A 434 18.50 22.07 -0.74
CA GLN A 434 17.24 22.04 0.01
C GLN A 434 16.53 20.68 -0.08
N GLN A 435 17.10 19.71 -0.80
CA GLN A 435 16.51 18.39 -1.10
C GLN A 435 15.21 18.44 -1.93
N ASP A 436 14.94 19.58 -2.56
CA ASP A 436 13.86 19.72 -3.54
C ASP A 436 14.34 19.19 -4.90
N LEU A 437 14.24 17.87 -5.06
CA LEU A 437 14.69 17.15 -6.25
C LEU A 437 13.87 17.49 -7.51
N PRO A 438 12.52 17.59 -7.45
CA PRO A 438 11.71 18.01 -8.61
C PRO A 438 12.12 19.38 -9.13
N LEU A 439 12.22 20.39 -8.24
CA LEU A 439 12.61 21.74 -8.64
C LEU A 439 14.06 21.77 -9.15
N ALA A 440 14.98 21.04 -8.51
CA ALA A 440 16.35 20.94 -9.00
C ALA A 440 16.41 20.39 -10.43
N HIS A 441 15.67 19.31 -10.70
CA HIS A 441 15.56 18.73 -12.03
C HIS A 441 14.99 19.72 -13.05
N GLU A 442 13.91 20.43 -12.68
CA GLU A 442 13.30 21.47 -13.51
C GLU A 442 14.32 22.56 -13.89
N LYS A 443 15.00 23.16 -12.90
CA LYS A 443 15.95 24.25 -13.15
C LYS A 443 17.16 23.80 -13.96
N TYR A 444 17.68 22.59 -13.75
CA TYR A 444 18.74 22.07 -14.63
C TYR A 444 18.25 21.83 -16.05
N THR A 445 17.01 21.38 -16.23
CA THR A 445 16.41 21.17 -17.55
C THR A 445 16.23 22.49 -18.30
N ALA A 446 15.72 23.52 -17.63
CA ALA A 446 15.65 24.89 -18.19
C ALA A 446 17.04 25.44 -18.54
N GLY A 447 18.04 25.26 -17.65
CA GLY A 447 19.42 25.65 -17.92
C GLY A 447 20.04 24.95 -19.13
N LEU A 448 19.75 23.65 -19.30
CA LEU A 448 20.22 22.86 -20.46
C LEU A 448 19.56 23.29 -21.77
N ALA A 449 18.28 23.68 -21.75
CA ALA A 449 17.59 24.17 -22.93
C ALA A 449 18.27 25.43 -23.53
N ILE A 450 18.96 26.22 -22.69
CA ILE A 450 19.73 27.39 -23.11
C ILE A 450 21.19 27.00 -23.40
N ALA A 451 21.84 26.24 -22.50
CA ALA A 451 23.28 25.93 -22.62
C ALA A 451 23.65 25.07 -23.83
N LYS A 452 22.70 24.32 -24.39
CA LYS A 452 22.90 23.50 -25.60
C LYS A 452 22.83 24.31 -26.90
N GLN A 453 22.27 25.53 -26.88
CA GLN A 453 22.15 26.35 -28.08
C GLN A 453 23.55 26.69 -28.61
N ASP A 454 23.72 26.71 -29.94
CA ASP A 454 25.02 26.92 -30.60
C ASP A 454 25.72 28.20 -30.14
N ILE A 455 24.94 29.25 -29.82
CA ILE A 455 25.46 30.54 -29.33
C ILE A 455 26.17 30.44 -27.97
N VAL A 456 25.84 29.42 -27.16
CA VAL A 456 26.48 29.14 -25.86
C VAL A 456 27.46 27.97 -25.98
N SER A 457 27.07 26.89 -26.66
CA SER A 457 27.90 25.69 -26.76
C SER A 457 29.18 25.92 -27.57
N GLY A 458 29.16 26.86 -28.54
CA GLY A 458 30.34 27.27 -29.29
C GLY A 458 31.37 28.06 -28.48
N SER A 459 30.94 28.84 -27.48
CA SER A 459 31.82 29.66 -26.63
C SER A 459 32.22 28.94 -25.32
N ASN A 460 31.27 28.26 -24.68
CA ASN A 460 31.46 27.56 -23.40
C ASN A 460 30.75 26.19 -23.39
N PRO A 461 31.31 25.18 -24.07
CA PRO A 461 30.72 23.84 -24.10
C PRO A 461 30.72 23.15 -22.73
N ASP A 462 31.58 23.58 -21.80
CA ASP A 462 31.69 23.00 -20.47
C ASP A 462 30.51 23.36 -19.55
N LEU A 463 29.80 24.47 -19.82
CA LEU A 463 28.59 24.82 -19.07
C LEU A 463 27.50 23.76 -19.21
N ALA A 464 27.22 23.31 -20.45
CA ALA A 464 26.24 22.26 -20.69
C ALA A 464 26.68 20.94 -20.02
N ARG A 465 27.96 20.56 -20.15
CA ARG A 465 28.51 19.35 -19.50
C ARG A 465 28.34 19.39 -17.99
N ASP A 466 28.59 20.52 -17.35
CA ASP A 466 28.39 20.70 -15.92
C ASP A 466 26.92 20.55 -15.50
N ILE A 467 25.99 21.13 -16.26
CA ILE A 467 24.57 21.02 -15.94
C ILE A 467 24.08 19.58 -16.15
N TYR A 468 24.49 18.91 -17.23
CA TYR A 468 24.25 17.48 -17.42
C TYR A 468 24.78 16.66 -16.25
N ARG A 469 26.01 16.95 -15.80
CA ARG A 469 26.62 16.26 -14.66
C ARG A 469 25.77 16.44 -13.39
N ASN A 470 25.24 17.63 -13.13
CA ASN A 470 24.39 17.85 -11.96
C ASN A 470 23.01 17.20 -12.11
N ARG A 471 22.40 17.30 -13.29
CA ARG A 471 21.10 16.67 -13.57
C ARG A 471 21.17 15.15 -13.54
N ALA A 472 22.27 14.54 -14.00
CA ALA A 472 22.53 13.10 -13.86
C ALA A 472 22.51 12.65 -12.39
N TYR A 473 23.00 13.48 -11.47
CA TYR A 473 22.93 13.17 -10.03
C TYR A 473 21.51 13.25 -9.51
N VAL A 474 20.76 14.31 -9.87
CA VAL A 474 19.35 14.44 -9.49
C VAL A 474 18.50 13.30 -10.07
N ASN A 475 18.70 12.96 -11.34
CA ASN A 475 18.04 11.82 -11.99
C ASN A 475 18.35 10.50 -11.28
N LEU A 476 19.55 10.32 -10.74
CA LEU A 476 19.90 9.13 -9.97
C LEU A 476 19.11 9.06 -8.65
N LEU A 477 18.93 10.19 -7.98
CA LEU A 477 18.12 10.29 -6.76
C LEU A 477 16.62 10.11 -7.03
N LEU A 478 16.14 10.59 -8.18
CA LEU A 478 14.74 10.43 -8.65
C LEU A 478 14.47 9.05 -9.27
N GLY A 479 15.48 8.18 -9.43
CA GLY A 479 15.32 6.86 -10.04
C GLY A 479 15.12 6.86 -11.57
N ARG A 480 15.46 7.96 -12.25
CA ARG A 480 15.38 8.15 -13.71
C ARG A 480 16.61 7.60 -14.43
N LEU A 481 16.77 6.28 -14.35
CA LEU A 481 18.06 5.62 -14.61
C LEU A 481 18.50 5.69 -16.09
N ASP A 482 17.56 5.81 -17.02
CA ASP A 482 17.91 5.97 -18.44
C ASP A 482 18.50 7.35 -18.72
N GLU A 483 17.89 8.39 -18.15
CA GLU A 483 18.37 9.77 -18.24
C GLU A 483 19.66 9.98 -17.47
N VAL A 484 19.92 9.24 -16.39
CA VAL A 484 21.25 9.23 -15.74
C VAL A 484 22.32 8.82 -16.74
N LYS A 485 22.12 7.73 -17.47
CA LYS A 485 23.12 7.24 -18.45
C LYS A 485 23.30 8.25 -19.58
N THR A 486 22.21 8.82 -20.10
CA THR A 486 22.25 9.84 -21.16
C THR A 486 22.98 11.10 -20.70
N ASP A 487 22.61 11.67 -19.55
CA ASP A 487 23.22 12.89 -19.02
C ASP A 487 24.68 12.66 -18.60
N ALA A 488 24.99 11.51 -17.99
CA ALA A 488 26.36 11.17 -17.64
C ALA A 488 27.27 11.12 -18.88
N ARG A 489 26.83 10.43 -19.94
CA ARG A 489 27.56 10.38 -21.22
C ARG A 489 27.72 11.78 -21.83
N ALA A 490 26.67 12.58 -21.84
CA ALA A 490 26.71 13.95 -22.36
C ALA A 490 27.62 14.90 -21.53
N SER A 491 27.93 14.54 -20.29
CA SER A 491 28.82 15.31 -19.41
C SER A 491 30.31 14.99 -19.54
N LEU A 492 30.67 13.98 -20.33
CA LEU A 492 32.07 13.58 -20.53
C LEU A 492 32.85 14.68 -21.27
N THR A 493 34.08 14.89 -20.84
CA THR A 493 35.01 15.89 -21.39
C THR A 493 36.00 15.25 -22.36
N GLY A 494 36.46 14.02 -22.09
CA GLY A 494 37.44 13.30 -22.90
C GLY A 494 38.85 13.92 -22.88
N ARG A 495 39.13 14.84 -21.94
CA ARG A 495 40.41 15.53 -21.82
C ARG A 495 41.32 14.80 -20.82
N ASP A 496 42.63 14.82 -21.09
CA ASP A 496 43.63 14.04 -20.32
C ASP A 496 44.14 14.75 -19.05
N ASP A 497 43.67 15.97 -18.77
CA ASP A 497 44.04 16.70 -17.56
C ASP A 497 43.35 16.12 -16.31
N GLN A 498 44.00 16.29 -15.16
CA GLN A 498 43.55 15.70 -13.90
C GLN A 498 42.13 16.11 -13.50
N LYS A 499 41.77 17.38 -13.71
CA LYS A 499 40.44 17.90 -13.36
C LYS A 499 39.36 17.26 -14.26
N SER A 500 39.61 17.17 -15.55
CA SER A 500 38.73 16.49 -16.51
C SER A 500 38.57 15.01 -16.20
N LYS A 501 39.65 14.30 -15.86
CA LYS A 501 39.60 12.89 -15.43
C LYS A 501 38.72 12.69 -14.19
N GLU A 502 38.81 13.57 -13.20
CA GLU A 502 37.96 13.52 -12.01
C GLU A 502 36.47 13.78 -12.33
N LEU A 503 36.18 14.68 -13.28
CA LEU A 503 34.82 14.96 -13.73
C LEU A 503 34.24 13.80 -14.54
N ASP A 504 35.03 13.20 -15.42
CA ASP A 504 34.63 12.04 -16.21
C ASP A 504 34.46 10.80 -15.33
N SER A 505 35.33 10.62 -14.31
CA SER A 505 35.18 9.59 -13.29
C SER A 505 33.82 9.68 -12.57
N LYS A 506 33.37 10.88 -12.18
CA LYS A 506 32.03 11.09 -11.61
C LYS A 506 30.89 10.76 -12.58
N ALA A 507 31.07 11.02 -13.87
CA ALA A 507 30.09 10.66 -14.89
C ALA A 507 29.97 9.14 -15.02
N TYR A 508 31.10 8.43 -15.14
CA TYR A 508 31.14 6.97 -15.19
C TYR A 508 30.57 6.31 -13.92
N TYR A 509 30.88 6.85 -12.73
CA TYR A 509 30.29 6.36 -11.48
C TYR A 509 28.76 6.40 -11.49
N ARG A 510 28.17 7.50 -11.98
CA ARG A 510 26.70 7.67 -12.03
C ARG A 510 26.07 6.78 -13.09
N ALA A 511 26.65 6.72 -14.29
CA ALA A 511 26.20 5.81 -15.33
C ALA A 511 26.30 4.34 -14.86
N GLY A 512 27.41 3.97 -14.21
CA GLY A 512 27.64 2.64 -13.65
C GLY A 512 26.64 2.30 -12.54
N SER A 513 26.34 3.27 -11.67
CA SER A 513 25.32 3.12 -10.62
C SER A 513 23.92 2.93 -11.21
N ALA A 514 23.57 3.67 -12.26
CA ALA A 514 22.31 3.49 -12.97
C ALA A 514 22.21 2.12 -13.63
N ALA A 515 23.25 1.68 -14.35
CA ALA A 515 23.31 0.35 -14.95
C ALA A 515 23.25 -0.77 -13.90
N TYR A 516 23.90 -0.59 -12.75
CA TYR A 516 23.82 -1.52 -11.61
C TYR A 516 22.38 -1.64 -11.09
N ASN A 517 21.70 -0.50 -10.86
CA ASN A 517 20.32 -0.47 -10.39
C ASN A 517 19.32 -1.06 -11.40
N GLN A 518 19.66 -1.05 -12.70
CA GLN A 518 18.91 -1.72 -13.76
C GLN A 518 19.25 -3.21 -13.93
N SER A 519 20.16 -3.75 -13.10
CA SER A 519 20.68 -5.12 -13.23
C SER A 519 21.39 -5.39 -14.56
N CYS A 520 21.92 -4.35 -15.21
CA CYS A 520 22.72 -4.44 -16.43
C CYS A 520 24.20 -4.67 -16.06
N TRP A 521 24.52 -5.82 -15.48
CA TRP A 521 25.81 -6.05 -14.81
C TRP A 521 27.04 -5.90 -15.71
N GLN A 522 26.95 -6.33 -16.97
CA GLN A 522 28.07 -6.20 -17.91
C GLN A 522 28.33 -4.73 -18.28
N GLU A 523 27.27 -3.95 -18.53
CA GLU A 523 27.38 -2.51 -18.78
C GLU A 523 27.92 -1.80 -17.54
N ALA A 524 27.38 -2.10 -16.36
CA ALA A 524 27.87 -1.55 -15.09
C ALA A 524 29.36 -1.86 -14.88
N LYS A 525 29.79 -3.11 -15.12
CA LYS A 525 31.19 -3.52 -15.04
C LYS A 525 32.08 -2.67 -15.95
N SER A 526 31.69 -2.51 -17.22
CA SER A 526 32.44 -1.69 -18.17
C SER A 526 32.57 -0.25 -17.70
N LEU A 527 31.49 0.36 -17.19
CA LEU A 527 31.48 1.75 -16.73
C LEU A 527 32.37 1.95 -15.50
N PHE A 528 32.30 1.04 -14.52
CA PHE A 528 33.17 1.11 -13.33
C PHE A 528 34.64 0.81 -13.64
N GLN A 529 34.93 0.02 -14.69
CA GLN A 529 36.29 -0.17 -15.19
C GLN A 529 36.84 1.12 -15.82
N GLU A 530 36.03 1.86 -16.59
CA GLU A 530 36.43 3.18 -17.11
C GLU A 530 36.66 4.19 -15.97
N GLN A 531 35.78 4.22 -14.96
CA GLN A 531 36.02 5.03 -13.75
C GLN A 531 37.37 4.69 -13.10
N GLN A 532 37.64 3.39 -12.90
CA GLN A 532 38.88 2.93 -12.27
C GLN A 532 40.13 3.28 -13.09
N LYS A 533 40.06 3.27 -14.42
CA LYS A 533 41.18 3.70 -15.29
C LYS A 533 41.50 5.18 -15.10
N LEU A 534 40.47 6.03 -14.98
CA LEU A 534 40.63 7.47 -14.82
C LEU A 534 41.15 7.85 -13.42
N THR A 535 40.67 7.15 -12.38
CA THR A 535 41.04 7.40 -10.99
C THR A 535 41.40 6.09 -10.26
N PRO A 536 42.62 5.53 -10.46
CA PRO A 536 43.02 4.21 -9.93
C PRO A 536 43.07 4.09 -8.41
N GLU A 537 43.28 5.22 -7.73
CA GLU A 537 43.32 5.32 -6.26
C GLU A 537 41.93 5.35 -5.62
N ASP A 538 40.88 5.60 -6.41
CA ASP A 538 39.49 5.59 -5.94
C ASP A 538 39.08 4.15 -5.56
N LYS A 539 38.66 3.99 -4.30
CA LYS A 539 38.23 2.71 -3.76
C LYS A 539 36.80 2.36 -4.15
N ASP A 540 35.97 3.34 -4.51
CA ASP A 540 34.54 3.12 -4.77
C ASP A 540 34.34 2.23 -5.99
N ALA A 541 35.08 2.48 -7.08
CA ALA A 541 35.05 1.64 -8.28
C ALA A 541 35.42 0.18 -7.96
N LYS A 542 36.46 -0.04 -7.13
CA LYS A 542 36.87 -1.40 -6.70
C LYS A 542 35.78 -2.11 -5.91
N VAL A 543 35.10 -1.40 -5.01
CA VAL A 543 33.97 -1.94 -4.22
C VAL A 543 32.82 -2.34 -5.13
N GLN A 544 32.44 -1.48 -6.08
CA GLN A 544 31.34 -1.76 -7.01
C GLN A 544 31.67 -2.93 -7.94
N LEU A 545 32.89 -3.00 -8.48
CA LEU A 545 33.33 -4.13 -9.32
C LEU A 545 33.26 -5.46 -8.57
N LYS A 546 33.68 -5.51 -7.30
CA LYS A 546 33.56 -6.72 -6.46
C LYS A 546 32.10 -7.15 -6.26
N LYS A 547 31.19 -6.19 -6.06
CA LYS A 547 29.74 -6.50 -5.97
C LYS A 547 29.23 -7.06 -7.29
N ILE A 548 29.59 -6.45 -8.41
CA ILE A 548 29.18 -6.88 -9.75
C ILE A 548 29.68 -8.29 -10.07
N GLU A 549 30.91 -8.62 -9.71
CA GLU A 549 31.46 -9.98 -9.86
C GLU A 549 30.65 -11.02 -9.08
N ALA A 550 30.16 -10.68 -7.89
CA ALA A 550 29.24 -11.55 -7.16
C ALA A 550 27.91 -11.73 -7.90
N ARG A 551 27.35 -10.66 -8.48
CA ARG A 551 26.07 -10.71 -9.23
C ARG A 551 26.21 -11.55 -10.50
N LEU A 552 27.28 -11.37 -11.26
CA LEU A 552 27.59 -12.19 -12.43
C LEU A 552 27.77 -13.68 -12.07
N ARG A 553 28.42 -13.98 -10.94
CA ARG A 553 28.52 -15.38 -10.45
C ARG A 553 27.16 -15.96 -10.11
N GLU A 554 26.29 -15.20 -9.46
CA GLU A 554 24.92 -15.64 -9.16
C GLU A 554 24.12 -15.95 -10.43
N GLU A 555 24.18 -15.09 -11.46
CA GLU A 555 23.52 -15.35 -12.75
C GLU A 555 24.06 -16.60 -13.44
N GLU A 556 25.36 -16.85 -13.31
CA GLU A 556 26.01 -17.99 -13.94
C GLU A 556 25.75 -19.30 -13.16
N THR A 557 25.78 -19.29 -11.83
CA THR A 557 25.81 -20.56 -11.07
C THR A 557 24.56 -20.80 -10.23
N GLY A 558 23.72 -19.79 -10.01
CA GLY A 558 22.60 -19.86 -9.07
C GLY A 558 23.02 -20.05 -7.62
N SER A 559 24.29 -19.73 -7.30
CA SER A 559 24.85 -19.91 -5.96
C SER A 559 24.70 -18.63 -5.16
N TYR A 560 23.77 -18.63 -4.21
CA TYR A 560 23.48 -17.50 -3.32
C TYR A 560 23.84 -17.84 -1.88
N ASP A 561 24.39 -16.86 -1.16
CA ASP A 561 24.48 -16.92 0.29
C ASP A 561 23.12 -16.50 0.89
N LEU A 562 22.16 -17.42 0.84
CA LEU A 562 20.78 -17.18 1.27
C LEU A 562 20.69 -16.84 2.75
N MET A 563 21.57 -17.39 3.58
CA MET A 563 21.61 -17.07 5.01
C MET A 563 22.03 -15.62 5.22
N LYS A 564 23.10 -15.18 4.55
CA LYS A 564 23.53 -13.78 4.60
C LYS A 564 22.46 -12.84 4.09
N ILE A 565 21.82 -13.15 2.95
CA ILE A 565 20.68 -12.38 2.43
C ILE A 565 19.62 -12.25 3.50
N ARG A 566 19.13 -13.37 4.04
CA ARG A 566 18.05 -13.38 5.05
C ARG A 566 18.40 -12.59 6.30
N THR A 567 19.62 -12.72 6.80
CA THR A 567 20.08 -11.98 8.00
C THR A 567 20.29 -10.48 7.76
N SER A 568 20.41 -10.05 6.50
CA SER A 568 20.59 -8.63 6.13
C SER A 568 19.29 -7.87 5.92
N LEU A 569 18.16 -8.59 5.82
CA LEU A 569 16.85 -8.03 5.54
C LEU A 569 16.23 -7.38 6.79
N SER A 570 15.58 -6.24 6.58
CA SER A 570 14.78 -5.53 7.58
C SER A 570 13.66 -4.75 6.87
N LYS A 571 12.70 -4.17 7.62
CA LYS A 571 11.71 -3.23 7.06
C LYS A 571 12.40 -2.14 6.19
N SER A 572 13.47 -1.54 6.71
CA SER A 572 14.25 -0.51 5.99
C SER A 572 15.17 -1.04 4.89
N ARG A 573 15.36 -2.36 4.80
CA ARG A 573 16.22 -3.03 3.81
C ARG A 573 15.51 -4.27 3.25
N SER A 574 14.34 -4.06 2.68
CA SER A 574 13.44 -5.11 2.20
C SER A 574 13.81 -5.63 0.79
N ARG A 575 14.61 -4.88 0.04
CA ARG A 575 15.05 -5.20 -1.33
C ARG A 575 16.47 -5.76 -1.33
N VAL A 576 16.68 -6.93 -1.95
CA VAL A 576 17.98 -7.62 -1.96
C VAL A 576 18.91 -7.09 -3.04
N GLU A 577 20.22 -7.18 -2.83
CA GLU A 577 21.20 -7.08 -3.91
C GLU A 577 21.52 -8.48 -4.44
N ALA A 578 20.91 -8.91 -5.55
CA ALA A 578 21.09 -10.26 -6.13
C ALA A 578 20.99 -10.24 -7.67
N GLY A 579 21.72 -11.15 -8.33
CA GLY A 579 21.64 -11.40 -9.77
C GLY A 579 20.54 -12.41 -10.10
N ASN A 580 20.02 -12.38 -11.32
CA ASN A 580 18.95 -13.28 -11.77
C ASN A 580 19.51 -14.59 -12.33
N PHE A 581 19.14 -15.72 -11.73
CA PHE A 581 19.48 -17.05 -12.22
C PHE A 581 18.28 -17.67 -12.92
N THR A 582 18.25 -17.60 -14.25
CA THR A 582 17.12 -18.12 -15.07
C THR A 582 17.55 -19.12 -16.13
N LYS A 583 18.86 -19.35 -16.32
CA LYS A 583 19.42 -20.12 -17.45
C LYS A 583 18.99 -21.59 -17.55
N ASN A 584 18.52 -22.19 -16.46
CA ASN A 584 17.98 -23.56 -16.46
C ASN A 584 16.56 -23.65 -17.01
N THR A 585 16.01 -22.52 -17.45
CA THR A 585 14.61 -22.42 -17.84
C THR A 585 14.46 -21.58 -19.10
N GLN A 586 13.41 -21.83 -19.86
CA GLN A 586 13.07 -21.04 -21.03
C GLN A 586 11.57 -20.92 -21.20
N VAL A 587 11.11 -19.82 -21.78
CA VAL A 587 9.71 -19.64 -22.13
C VAL A 587 9.41 -20.36 -23.45
N LYS A 588 8.29 -21.09 -23.51
CA LYS A 588 7.75 -21.71 -24.74
C LYS A 588 6.23 -21.61 -24.74
N ASP A 589 5.60 -21.94 -25.86
CA ASP A 589 4.16 -22.14 -25.91
C ASP A 589 3.77 -23.36 -25.06
N SER A 590 2.73 -23.19 -24.25
CA SER A 590 2.12 -24.21 -23.42
C SER A 590 0.70 -24.50 -23.92
N PRO A 591 0.43 -25.71 -24.45
CA PRO A 591 -0.89 -26.08 -24.94
C PRO A 591 -2.01 -25.82 -23.93
N GLY A 592 -3.00 -25.02 -24.33
CA GLY A 592 -4.15 -24.66 -23.49
C GLY A 592 -3.88 -23.68 -22.35
N LYS A 593 -2.64 -23.16 -22.20
CA LYS A 593 -2.26 -22.20 -21.15
C LYS A 593 -1.52 -20.96 -21.67
N GLY A 594 -1.40 -20.82 -23.00
CA GLY A 594 -0.67 -19.72 -23.61
C GLY A 594 0.83 -19.98 -23.62
N ARG A 595 1.60 -19.26 -22.79
CA ARG A 595 3.05 -19.46 -22.63
C ARG A 595 3.34 -20.11 -21.28
N GLY A 596 4.42 -20.89 -21.19
CA GLY A 596 4.85 -21.58 -19.99
C GLY A 596 6.37 -21.56 -19.84
N LEU A 597 6.83 -21.81 -18.62
CA LEU A 597 8.24 -21.95 -18.32
C LEU A 597 8.66 -23.43 -18.35
N TYR A 598 9.72 -23.76 -19.08
CA TYR A 598 10.18 -25.13 -19.30
C TYR A 598 11.63 -25.31 -18.87
N ALA A 599 11.97 -26.47 -18.30
CA ALA A 599 13.34 -26.81 -17.95
C ALA A 599 14.21 -27.00 -19.21
N THR A 600 15.43 -26.47 -19.20
CA THR A 600 16.42 -26.62 -20.30
C THR A 600 17.35 -27.80 -20.10
N ARG A 601 17.33 -28.42 -18.92
CA ARG A 601 18.10 -29.59 -18.52
C ARG A 601 17.35 -30.38 -17.44
N ASP A 602 17.87 -31.55 -17.09
CA ASP A 602 17.39 -32.29 -15.92
C ASP A 602 17.73 -31.52 -14.62
N ILE A 603 16.76 -31.45 -13.71
CA ILE A 603 16.86 -30.75 -12.42
C ILE A 603 16.44 -31.72 -11.30
N PRO A 604 17.38 -32.18 -10.46
CA PRO A 604 17.10 -33.00 -9.28
C PRO A 604 16.18 -32.34 -8.26
N ALA A 605 15.46 -33.17 -7.50
CA ALA A 605 14.66 -32.72 -6.37
C ALA A 605 15.50 -31.93 -5.34
N GLY A 606 14.98 -30.80 -4.85
CA GLY A 606 15.60 -29.88 -3.91
C GLY A 606 16.52 -28.82 -4.55
N GLU A 607 16.91 -29.00 -5.82
CA GLU A 607 17.78 -28.06 -6.52
C GLU A 607 17.05 -26.75 -6.88
N ILE A 608 17.80 -25.65 -6.98
CA ILE A 608 17.27 -24.36 -7.44
C ILE A 608 17.00 -24.45 -8.94
N VAL A 609 15.73 -24.26 -9.30
CA VAL A 609 15.29 -24.13 -10.69
C VAL A 609 15.66 -22.74 -11.21
N MET A 610 15.27 -21.70 -10.47
CA MET A 610 15.58 -20.31 -10.77
C MET A 610 15.56 -19.43 -9.51
N CYS A 611 16.24 -18.29 -9.59
CA CYS A 611 16.12 -17.19 -8.64
C CYS A 611 15.96 -15.88 -9.44
N GLU A 612 15.01 -15.03 -9.05
CA GLU A 612 14.78 -13.76 -9.74
C GLU A 612 14.51 -12.63 -8.75
N LYS A 613 15.17 -11.49 -8.93
CA LYS A 613 14.85 -10.25 -8.22
C LYS A 613 13.62 -9.59 -8.84
N ALA A 614 12.74 -9.04 -8.00
CA ALA A 614 11.54 -8.38 -8.45
C ALA A 614 11.82 -7.27 -9.47
N PHE A 615 11.00 -7.20 -10.51
CA PHE A 615 10.99 -6.05 -11.40
C PHE A 615 10.45 -4.82 -10.67
N CYS A 616 9.38 -5.03 -9.91
CA CYS A 616 8.76 -4.05 -9.03
C CYS A 616 8.10 -4.78 -7.86
N VAL A 617 8.19 -4.20 -6.66
CA VAL A 617 7.50 -4.68 -5.46
C VAL A 617 7.09 -3.48 -4.63
N VAL A 618 5.88 -3.54 -4.08
CA VAL A 618 5.36 -2.62 -3.07
C VAL A 618 5.12 -3.43 -1.81
N TRP A 619 5.73 -3.01 -0.71
CA TRP A 619 5.62 -3.71 0.57
C TRP A 619 4.54 -3.10 1.44
N GLY A 620 3.81 -3.91 2.20
CA GLY A 620 2.70 -3.49 3.05
C GLY A 620 2.95 -2.41 4.10
N HIS A 621 4.21 -2.06 4.34
CA HIS A 621 4.64 -1.00 5.26
C HIS A 621 5.05 0.29 4.52
N GLU A 622 5.02 0.29 3.19
CA GLU A 622 5.33 1.45 2.35
C GLU A 622 4.08 2.27 2.11
N GLU A 623 4.23 3.60 2.08
CA GLU A 623 3.14 4.57 1.87
C GLU A 623 2.42 4.38 0.53
N ASP A 624 3.11 3.86 -0.48
CA ASP A 624 2.55 3.58 -1.80
C ASP A 624 1.63 2.33 -1.82
N THR A 625 1.51 1.61 -0.70
CA THR A 625 0.62 0.45 -0.63
C THR A 625 -0.82 0.88 -0.68
N LEU A 626 -1.54 0.41 -1.71
CA LEU A 626 -2.94 0.68 -1.88
C LEU A 626 -3.65 -0.53 -2.47
N THR A 627 -4.67 -1.02 -1.77
CA THR A 627 -5.61 -2.01 -2.28
C THR A 627 -6.94 -1.32 -2.60
N ALA A 628 -7.53 -1.65 -3.75
CA ALA A 628 -8.84 -1.15 -4.18
C ALA A 628 -9.77 -2.30 -4.58
N MET A 629 -11.06 -2.06 -4.50
CA MET A 629 -12.08 -2.88 -5.16
C MET A 629 -12.28 -2.37 -6.58
N THR A 630 -11.76 -3.11 -7.55
CA THR A 630 -11.89 -2.76 -8.96
C THR A 630 -13.09 -3.45 -9.57
N TYR A 631 -13.96 -2.69 -10.24
CA TYR A 631 -15.07 -3.23 -11.02
C TYR A 631 -14.73 -3.13 -12.51
N ASP A 632 -14.50 -4.29 -13.14
CA ASP A 632 -14.18 -4.37 -14.56
C ASP A 632 -15.45 -4.58 -15.38
N ILE A 633 -15.75 -3.61 -16.25
CA ILE A 633 -16.97 -3.61 -17.05
C ILE A 633 -16.91 -4.60 -18.22
N ARG A 634 -15.72 -5.10 -18.58
CA ARG A 634 -15.54 -6.05 -19.69
C ARG A 634 -16.09 -7.43 -19.34
N ASP A 635 -16.01 -7.82 -18.07
CA ASP A 635 -16.47 -9.11 -17.58
C ASP A 635 -17.44 -9.05 -16.39
N ASP A 636 -17.86 -7.84 -16.00
CA ASP A 636 -18.84 -7.58 -14.95
C ASP A 636 -18.43 -8.12 -13.56
N ARG A 637 -17.12 -8.09 -13.26
CA ARG A 637 -16.58 -8.63 -12.00
C ARG A 637 -15.94 -7.58 -11.13
N ILE A 638 -16.19 -7.71 -9.83
CA ILE A 638 -15.49 -6.98 -8.78
C ILE A 638 -14.31 -7.84 -8.30
N ARG A 639 -13.13 -7.22 -8.24
CA ARG A 639 -11.89 -7.84 -7.79
C ARG A 639 -11.22 -6.96 -6.73
N VAL A 640 -10.54 -7.60 -5.80
CA VAL A 640 -9.59 -6.91 -4.93
C VAL A 640 -8.27 -6.81 -5.70
N ALA A 641 -7.80 -5.60 -5.96
CA ALA A 641 -6.61 -5.34 -6.74
C ALA A 641 -5.58 -4.51 -5.95
N PRO A 642 -4.29 -4.89 -5.95
CA PRO A 642 -3.23 -4.12 -5.30
C PRO A 642 -2.81 -2.94 -6.20
N VAL A 643 -3.69 -1.97 -6.38
CA VAL A 643 -3.50 -0.82 -7.30
C VAL A 643 -2.27 0.04 -6.99
N GLY A 644 -1.74 -0.02 -5.77
CA GLY A 644 -0.43 0.56 -5.42
C GLY A 644 0.72 -0.02 -6.26
N LEU A 645 0.68 -1.32 -6.57
CA LEU A 645 1.65 -1.95 -7.47
C LEU A 645 1.49 -1.47 -8.91
N ALA A 646 0.25 -1.28 -9.39
CA ALA A 646 0.00 -0.69 -10.72
C ALA A 646 0.59 0.73 -10.80
N LYS A 647 0.39 1.56 -9.76
CA LYS A 647 1.00 2.88 -9.65
C LYS A 647 2.53 2.81 -9.72
N ALA A 648 3.14 1.92 -8.94
CA ALA A 648 4.59 1.74 -8.92
C ALA A 648 5.17 1.24 -10.26
N LEU A 649 4.47 0.34 -10.95
CA LEU A 649 4.84 -0.15 -12.28
C LEU A 649 4.80 0.96 -13.33
N VAL A 650 3.72 1.76 -13.35
CA VAL A 650 3.59 2.91 -14.25
C VAL A 650 4.70 3.92 -14.00
N GLN A 651 4.96 4.28 -12.73
CA GLN A 651 6.06 5.19 -12.37
C GLN A 651 7.43 4.63 -12.80
N LYS A 652 7.66 3.33 -12.62
CA LYS A 652 8.89 2.69 -13.08
C LYS A 652 9.05 2.79 -14.60
N CYS A 653 7.97 2.61 -15.37
CA CYS A 653 8.01 2.75 -16.82
C CYS A 653 8.24 4.20 -17.27
N LEU A 654 7.63 5.18 -16.60
CA LEU A 654 7.86 6.61 -16.86
C LEU A 654 9.32 7.02 -16.59
N ASN A 655 9.93 6.44 -15.54
CA ASN A 655 11.31 6.76 -15.14
C ASN A 655 12.37 5.91 -15.83
N GLN A 656 11.99 4.78 -16.44
CA GLN A 656 12.90 3.85 -17.11
C GLN A 656 12.27 3.28 -18.39
N PRO A 657 12.07 4.12 -19.42
CA PRO A 657 11.35 3.72 -20.64
C PRO A 657 11.96 2.51 -21.34
N SER A 658 13.29 2.32 -21.22
CA SER A 658 14.00 1.15 -21.77
C SER A 658 13.53 -0.19 -21.19
N GLN A 659 12.87 -0.17 -20.01
CA GLN A 659 12.35 -1.36 -19.36
C GLN A 659 10.88 -1.64 -19.69
N THR A 660 10.15 -0.67 -20.25
CA THR A 660 8.70 -0.78 -20.51
C THR A 660 8.37 -1.98 -21.37
N LYS A 661 9.10 -2.18 -22.49
CA LYS A 661 8.89 -3.32 -23.39
C LYS A 661 8.88 -4.67 -22.66
N ARG A 662 9.84 -4.88 -21.74
CA ARG A 662 9.98 -6.14 -21.00
C ARG A 662 8.80 -6.41 -20.06
N LEU A 663 8.14 -5.36 -19.56
CA LEU A 663 6.89 -5.51 -18.80
C LEU A 663 5.74 -5.84 -19.74
N MET A 664 5.63 -5.10 -20.85
CA MET A 664 4.55 -5.23 -21.84
C MET A 664 4.53 -6.58 -22.57
N GLU A 665 5.65 -7.31 -22.58
CA GLU A 665 5.74 -8.69 -23.07
C GLU A 665 5.00 -9.72 -22.19
N LEU A 666 4.66 -9.38 -20.95
CA LEU A 666 3.88 -10.26 -20.06
C LEU A 666 2.42 -10.39 -20.53
N PHE A 667 1.74 -11.43 -20.05
CA PHE A 667 0.34 -11.66 -20.41
C PHE A 667 -0.57 -10.60 -19.79
N GLY A 668 -1.53 -10.09 -20.56
CA GLY A 668 -2.60 -9.22 -20.08
C GLY A 668 -3.82 -9.39 -20.98
N ASP A 669 -5.02 -9.20 -20.45
CA ASP A 669 -6.25 -9.37 -21.25
C ASP A 669 -6.32 -8.31 -22.36
N TYR A 670 -5.92 -7.07 -22.06
CA TYR A 670 -5.75 -5.99 -23.03
C TYR A 670 -4.28 -5.85 -23.48
N GLN A 671 -4.07 -5.70 -24.80
CA GLN A 671 -2.75 -5.66 -25.44
C GLN A 671 -2.36 -4.27 -26.00
N GLY A 672 -3.21 -3.25 -25.82
CA GLY A 672 -2.96 -1.92 -26.40
C GLY A 672 -3.27 -1.86 -27.90
N ASP A 673 -2.62 -0.92 -28.60
CA ASP A 673 -2.77 -0.70 -30.04
C ASP A 673 -1.83 -1.57 -30.91
N GLY A 674 -0.98 -2.40 -30.27
CA GLY A 674 -0.04 -3.30 -30.93
C GLY A 674 1.14 -2.62 -31.63
N LYS A 675 1.34 -1.31 -31.46
CA LYS A 675 2.44 -0.57 -32.12
C LYS A 675 3.75 -0.59 -31.33
N ASP A 676 3.68 -0.91 -30.03
CA ASP A 676 4.82 -1.00 -29.12
C ASP A 676 5.73 0.26 -29.11
N VAL A 677 5.12 1.44 -29.13
CA VAL A 677 5.81 2.73 -28.96
C VAL A 677 5.77 3.14 -27.49
N PHE A 678 6.94 3.28 -26.86
CA PHE A 678 7.07 3.55 -25.41
C PHE A 678 7.74 4.89 -25.08
N GLU A 679 8.18 5.63 -26.08
CA GLU A 679 8.81 6.95 -25.91
C GLU A 679 8.69 7.75 -27.21
N ASN A 680 8.58 9.07 -27.08
CA ASN A 680 8.65 10.03 -28.18
C ASN A 680 9.29 11.35 -27.69
N ASP A 681 9.20 12.41 -28.49
CA ASP A 681 9.80 13.72 -28.15
C ASP A 681 9.22 14.37 -26.88
N ASP A 682 8.00 14.01 -26.46
CA ASP A 682 7.40 14.48 -25.20
C ASP A 682 7.89 13.66 -23.98
N GLY A 683 8.48 12.48 -24.23
CA GLY A 683 8.99 11.56 -23.21
C GLY A 683 8.32 10.19 -23.25
N ALA A 684 8.29 9.53 -22.08
CA ALA A 684 7.82 8.16 -21.93
C ALA A 684 6.30 8.02 -22.15
N ILE A 685 5.90 6.97 -22.86
CA ILE A 685 4.51 6.60 -23.13
C ILE A 685 4.18 5.32 -22.36
N VAL A 686 3.13 5.36 -21.53
CA VAL A 686 2.75 4.23 -20.67
C VAL A 686 1.25 4.01 -20.70
N ASP A 687 0.85 2.85 -21.22
CA ASP A 687 -0.53 2.38 -21.20
C ASP A 687 -0.89 1.82 -19.81
N ALA A 688 -1.53 2.67 -18.99
CA ALA A 688 -1.95 2.33 -17.64
C ALA A 688 -2.94 1.13 -17.57
N TYR A 689 -3.82 0.96 -18.56
CA TYR A 689 -4.75 -0.17 -18.59
C TYR A 689 -4.02 -1.48 -18.88
N ARG A 690 -3.07 -1.47 -19.82
CA ARG A 690 -2.23 -2.65 -20.10
C ARG A 690 -1.39 -3.01 -18.87
N VAL A 691 -0.83 -2.02 -18.15
CA VAL A 691 -0.12 -2.28 -16.88
C VAL A 691 -1.04 -2.88 -15.82
N HIS A 692 -2.27 -2.38 -15.68
CA HIS A 692 -3.25 -2.92 -14.73
C HIS A 692 -3.56 -4.40 -15.03
N ASP A 693 -3.83 -4.76 -16.28
CA ASP A 693 -4.11 -6.14 -16.68
C ASP A 693 -2.89 -7.05 -16.48
N ILE A 694 -1.69 -6.58 -16.85
CA ILE A 694 -0.45 -7.32 -16.61
C ILE A 694 -0.25 -7.57 -15.11
N MET A 695 -0.45 -6.55 -14.26
CA MET A 695 -0.38 -6.73 -12.81
C MET A 695 -1.39 -7.78 -12.34
N SER A 696 -2.66 -7.66 -12.75
CA SER A 696 -3.75 -8.54 -12.35
C SER A 696 -3.53 -10.02 -12.73
N ARG A 697 -2.72 -10.29 -13.76
CA ARG A 697 -2.44 -11.65 -14.26
C ARG A 697 -1.04 -12.18 -13.98
N ASN A 698 -0.14 -11.40 -13.39
CA ASN A 698 1.26 -11.82 -13.21
C ASN A 698 1.85 -11.46 -11.83
N ALA A 699 1.09 -10.79 -10.97
CA ALA A 699 1.59 -10.38 -9.66
C ALA A 699 1.66 -11.55 -8.66
N PHE A 700 2.64 -11.47 -7.76
CA PHE A 700 2.85 -12.40 -6.67
C PHE A 700 2.78 -11.68 -5.33
N GLY A 701 2.18 -12.32 -4.33
CA GLY A 701 2.26 -11.90 -2.94
C GLY A 701 3.50 -12.52 -2.25
N PRO A 702 4.56 -11.75 -1.93
CA PRO A 702 5.71 -12.23 -1.18
C PRO A 702 5.40 -12.57 0.30
N GLY A 703 4.18 -12.26 0.77
CA GLY A 703 3.71 -12.52 2.12
C GLY A 703 4.35 -11.62 3.18
N SER A 704 3.92 -11.80 4.43
CA SER A 704 4.28 -11.03 5.64
C SER A 704 5.73 -11.25 6.10
N GLN A 705 6.70 -10.88 5.27
CA GLN A 705 8.13 -11.01 5.59
C GLN A 705 8.61 -9.96 6.62
N PHE A 706 7.90 -8.84 6.74
CA PHE A 706 8.36 -7.67 7.50
C PHE A 706 7.35 -7.16 8.54
N GLY A 707 6.37 -7.96 8.95
CA GLY A 707 5.34 -7.57 9.91
C GLY A 707 3.97 -8.12 9.52
N GLU A 708 2.95 -7.80 10.32
CA GLU A 708 1.58 -8.21 10.00
C GLU A 708 1.07 -7.47 8.76
N GLU A 709 0.56 -8.24 7.83
CA GLU A 709 -0.11 -7.77 6.61
C GLU A 709 -1.58 -8.16 6.71
N SER A 710 -2.44 -7.29 6.22
CA SER A 710 -3.86 -7.55 6.01
C SER A 710 -4.16 -7.55 4.51
N ALA A 711 -5.39 -7.89 4.13
CA ALA A 711 -5.84 -7.73 2.75
C ALA A 711 -5.71 -6.29 2.20
N ARG A 712 -5.59 -5.28 3.07
CA ARG A 712 -5.53 -3.85 2.70
C ARG A 712 -4.13 -3.35 2.41
N ASN A 713 -3.13 -3.97 3.02
CA ASN A 713 -1.73 -3.62 2.88
C ASN A 713 -0.89 -4.84 2.51
N ALA A 714 -1.44 -5.72 1.67
CA ALA A 714 -0.74 -6.92 1.24
C ALA A 714 0.46 -6.53 0.37
N SER A 715 1.64 -7.02 0.73
CA SER A 715 2.82 -6.86 -0.12
C SER A 715 2.58 -7.56 -1.45
N THR A 716 2.91 -6.90 -2.56
CA THR A 716 2.72 -7.44 -3.91
C THR A 716 3.85 -7.00 -4.83
N GLY A 717 4.30 -7.89 -5.72
CA GLY A 717 5.29 -7.56 -6.75
C GLY A 717 5.13 -8.33 -8.06
N VAL A 718 5.92 -7.95 -9.07
CA VAL A 718 6.02 -8.62 -10.37
C VAL A 718 7.45 -9.11 -10.59
N TRP A 719 7.57 -10.37 -11.01
CA TRP A 719 8.81 -11.04 -11.41
C TRP A 719 8.61 -11.53 -12.84
N LYS A 720 9.37 -10.97 -13.80
CA LYS A 720 9.04 -11.08 -15.22
C LYS A 720 9.26 -12.49 -15.75
N HIS A 721 10.27 -13.19 -15.25
CA HIS A 721 10.57 -14.55 -15.68
C HIS A 721 9.71 -15.57 -14.93
N ALA A 722 9.51 -15.38 -13.62
CA ALA A 722 8.63 -16.21 -12.81
C ALA A 722 7.15 -16.12 -13.20
N ALA A 723 6.71 -14.99 -13.77
CA ALA A 723 5.35 -14.80 -14.30
C ALA A 723 4.94 -15.82 -15.38
N TYR A 724 5.90 -16.49 -16.01
CA TYR A 724 5.64 -17.55 -17.00
C TYR A 724 5.39 -18.93 -16.38
N ILE A 725 5.52 -19.10 -15.06
CA ILE A 725 5.29 -20.39 -14.40
C ILE A 725 3.78 -20.59 -14.30
N ASN A 726 3.24 -21.59 -15.01
CA ASN A 726 1.82 -21.87 -15.00
C ASN A 726 1.34 -22.55 -13.71
N HIS A 727 0.03 -22.48 -13.49
CA HIS A 727 -0.63 -23.21 -12.43
C HIS A 727 -0.66 -24.73 -12.70
N SER A 728 -0.32 -25.51 -11.68
CA SER A 728 -0.79 -26.89 -11.53
C SER A 728 -1.04 -27.17 -10.06
N CYS A 729 -2.16 -27.81 -9.73
CA CYS A 729 -2.34 -28.29 -8.36
C CYS A 729 -1.31 -29.40 -8.07
N LEU A 730 -0.86 -30.17 -9.06
CA LEU A 730 0.29 -31.09 -8.99
C LEU A 730 1.56 -30.34 -9.41
N SER A 731 2.07 -29.53 -8.51
CA SER A 731 3.27 -28.74 -8.74
C SER A 731 4.55 -29.58 -8.62
N ASN A 732 5.49 -29.37 -9.54
CA ASN A 732 6.85 -29.93 -9.48
C ASN A 732 7.86 -28.96 -8.87
N THR A 733 7.42 -27.76 -8.43
CA THR A 733 8.25 -26.81 -7.70
C THR A 733 7.59 -26.22 -6.46
N GLU A 734 8.42 -25.68 -5.58
CA GLU A 734 8.02 -24.82 -4.47
C GLU A 734 8.59 -23.40 -4.66
N LYS A 735 7.83 -22.41 -4.21
CA LYS A 735 8.18 -20.99 -4.28
C LYS A 735 8.46 -20.47 -2.88
N GLN A 736 9.58 -19.76 -2.73
CA GLN A 736 9.99 -19.10 -1.50
C GLN A 736 10.42 -17.67 -1.81
N PHE A 737 10.38 -16.80 -0.80
CA PHE A 737 10.87 -15.43 -0.91
C PHE A 737 11.95 -15.14 0.13
N ALA A 738 12.90 -14.28 -0.25
CA ALA A 738 13.83 -13.63 0.65
C ALA A 738 13.92 -12.15 0.25
N GLY A 739 13.17 -11.30 0.95
CA GLY A 739 12.90 -9.95 0.50
C GLY A 739 12.21 -10.00 -0.86
N ASP A 740 12.71 -9.20 -1.82
CA ASP A 740 12.21 -9.16 -3.19
C ASP A 740 12.85 -10.20 -4.14
N LEU A 741 13.58 -11.19 -3.62
CA LEU A 741 14.06 -12.35 -4.36
C LEU A 741 13.03 -13.48 -4.33
N ILE A 742 12.54 -13.91 -5.49
CA ILE A 742 11.79 -15.17 -5.62
C ILE A 742 12.78 -16.31 -5.86
N ILE A 743 12.60 -17.42 -5.15
CA ILE A 743 13.42 -18.63 -5.23
C ILE A 743 12.48 -19.79 -5.56
N ILE A 744 12.73 -20.46 -6.68
CA ILE A 744 11.97 -21.63 -7.12
C ILE A 744 12.85 -22.87 -6.99
N ARG A 745 12.38 -23.87 -6.23
CA ARG A 745 13.09 -25.15 -6.04
C ARG A 745 12.26 -26.30 -6.56
N ALA A 746 12.93 -27.30 -7.12
CA ALA A 746 12.27 -28.51 -7.57
C ALA A 746 11.80 -29.33 -6.35
N THR A 747 10.55 -29.75 -6.32
CA THR A 747 10.01 -30.66 -5.28
C THR A 747 10.20 -32.13 -5.65
N GLU A 748 10.45 -32.39 -6.94
CA GLU A 748 10.72 -33.69 -7.52
C GLU A 748 11.77 -33.56 -8.64
N HIS A 749 12.14 -34.68 -9.27
CA HIS A 749 13.05 -34.64 -10.42
C HIS A 749 12.31 -34.13 -11.67
N ILE A 750 12.74 -33.01 -12.23
CA ILE A 750 12.17 -32.38 -13.44
C ILE A 750 13.09 -32.71 -14.62
N LYS A 751 12.56 -33.31 -15.70
CA LYS A 751 13.37 -33.63 -16.87
C LYS A 751 13.54 -32.42 -17.78
N ALA A 752 14.60 -32.43 -18.58
CA ALA A 752 14.77 -31.47 -19.65
C ALA A 752 13.55 -31.46 -20.57
N GLY A 753 12.98 -30.28 -20.80
CA GLY A 753 11.78 -30.10 -21.61
C GLY A 753 10.45 -30.25 -20.87
N ASP A 754 10.45 -30.64 -19.59
CA ASP A 754 9.23 -30.62 -18.76
C ASP A 754 8.84 -29.17 -18.42
N GLU A 755 7.53 -28.93 -18.32
CA GLU A 755 6.99 -27.64 -17.88
C GLU A 755 7.14 -27.49 -16.36
N ILE A 756 7.46 -26.28 -15.92
CA ILE A 756 7.59 -25.90 -14.52
C ILE A 756 6.25 -25.34 -14.04
N PHE A 757 5.79 -25.83 -12.89
CA PHE A 757 4.52 -25.42 -12.30
C PHE A 757 4.69 -24.93 -10.87
N HIS A 758 3.79 -24.04 -10.43
CA HIS A 758 3.53 -23.77 -9.02
C HIS A 758 2.02 -23.64 -8.77
N PRO A 759 1.51 -23.87 -7.55
CA PRO A 759 0.10 -23.65 -7.27
C PRO A 759 -0.16 -22.15 -7.09
N TYR A 760 -1.11 -21.60 -7.84
CA TYR A 760 -1.61 -20.22 -7.66
C TYR A 760 -2.52 -20.10 -6.44
N ASP A 761 -3.22 -21.20 -6.14
CA ASP A 761 -4.00 -21.38 -4.93
C ASP A 761 -3.74 -22.79 -4.38
N ALA A 762 -3.58 -22.88 -3.06
CA ALA A 762 -3.25 -24.10 -2.35
C ALA A 762 -4.40 -24.60 -1.45
N SER A 763 -5.62 -24.06 -1.62
CA SER A 763 -6.79 -24.48 -0.85
C SER A 763 -7.04 -25.97 -1.06
N LEU A 764 -7.29 -26.68 0.04
CA LEU A 764 -7.56 -28.12 -0.02
C LEU A 764 -8.95 -28.43 -0.58
N ASP A 765 -9.93 -27.55 -0.29
CA ASP A 765 -11.26 -27.67 -0.87
C ASP A 765 -11.25 -27.35 -2.37
N TYR A 766 -11.72 -28.31 -3.17
CA TYR A 766 -11.79 -28.21 -4.61
C TYR A 766 -12.68 -27.06 -5.08
N GLU A 767 -13.87 -26.87 -4.50
CA GLU A 767 -14.80 -25.84 -4.99
C GLU A 767 -14.26 -24.43 -4.69
N THR A 768 -13.72 -24.23 -3.49
CA THR A 768 -13.01 -23.01 -3.12
C THR A 768 -11.85 -22.73 -4.08
N ARG A 769 -11.00 -23.74 -4.33
CA ARG A 769 -9.83 -23.60 -5.22
C ARG A 769 -10.23 -23.28 -6.66
N GLN A 770 -11.14 -24.05 -7.26
CA GLN A 770 -11.60 -23.84 -8.63
C GLN A 770 -12.32 -22.50 -8.77
N GLY A 771 -13.17 -22.15 -7.80
CA GLY A 771 -13.85 -20.86 -7.76
C GLY A 771 -12.88 -19.69 -7.70
N PHE A 772 -11.82 -19.78 -6.90
CA PHE A 772 -10.77 -18.76 -6.86
C PHE A 772 -10.01 -18.65 -8.19
N LEU A 773 -9.60 -19.77 -8.78
CA LEU A 773 -8.92 -19.77 -10.09
C LEU A 773 -9.80 -19.16 -11.20
N GLU A 774 -11.07 -19.50 -11.22
CA GLU A 774 -12.02 -18.99 -12.21
C GLU A 774 -12.31 -17.50 -12.03
N ARG A 775 -12.49 -17.04 -10.78
CA ARG A 775 -12.80 -15.63 -10.47
C ARG A 775 -11.59 -14.71 -10.70
N THR A 776 -10.43 -15.10 -10.16
CA THR A 776 -9.22 -14.28 -10.15
C THR A 776 -8.41 -14.43 -11.44
N TRP A 777 -8.24 -15.65 -11.93
CA TRP A 777 -7.34 -15.97 -13.05
C TRP A 777 -8.07 -16.33 -14.36
N GLY A 778 -9.39 -16.50 -14.32
CA GLY A 778 -10.19 -16.71 -15.53
C GLY A 778 -10.10 -18.12 -16.12
N PHE A 779 -9.62 -19.12 -15.38
CA PHE A 779 -9.54 -20.51 -15.86
C PHE A 779 -9.93 -21.53 -14.79
N ARG A 780 -10.30 -22.75 -15.23
CA ARG A 780 -10.49 -23.92 -14.36
C ARG A 780 -9.31 -24.88 -14.51
N CYS A 781 -8.79 -25.39 -13.39
CA CYS A 781 -7.68 -26.32 -13.42
C CYS A 781 -8.15 -27.73 -13.77
N VAL A 782 -7.51 -28.34 -14.76
CA VAL A 782 -7.80 -29.70 -15.28
C VAL A 782 -6.64 -30.67 -15.04
N CYS A 783 -5.79 -30.43 -14.04
CA CYS A 783 -4.73 -31.39 -13.70
C CYS A 783 -5.33 -32.68 -13.11
N LYS A 784 -4.57 -33.78 -13.15
CA LYS A 784 -5.03 -35.11 -12.67
C LYS A 784 -5.60 -35.11 -11.24
N LEU A 785 -5.10 -34.23 -10.35
CA LEU A 785 -5.66 -34.08 -9.00
C LEU A 785 -7.09 -33.52 -9.05
N CYS A 786 -7.32 -32.47 -9.84
CA CYS A 786 -8.63 -31.86 -9.99
C CYS A 786 -9.60 -32.78 -10.75
N GLU A 787 -9.12 -33.55 -11.71
CA GLU A 787 -9.93 -34.59 -12.37
C GLU A 787 -10.42 -35.64 -11.36
N ALA A 788 -9.51 -36.17 -10.53
CA ALA A 788 -9.85 -37.15 -9.51
C ALA A 788 -10.85 -36.61 -8.47
N GLU A 789 -10.62 -35.40 -7.95
CA GLU A 789 -11.52 -34.77 -6.99
C GLU A 789 -12.91 -34.48 -7.58
N LYS A 790 -12.96 -34.05 -8.85
CA LYS A 790 -14.24 -33.83 -9.54
C LYS A 790 -15.04 -35.12 -9.64
N GLU A 791 -14.38 -36.24 -9.96
CA GLU A 791 -15.02 -37.56 -10.09
C GLU A 791 -15.43 -38.19 -8.75
N ASP A 792 -14.80 -37.82 -7.63
CA ASP A 792 -15.25 -38.25 -6.29
C ASP A 792 -16.67 -37.76 -5.98
N GLY A 793 -17.14 -36.71 -6.66
CA GLY A 793 -18.45 -36.13 -6.43
C GLY A 793 -18.47 -35.19 -5.22
N LYS A 794 -19.56 -34.43 -5.08
CA LYS A 794 -19.69 -33.40 -4.05
C LYS A 794 -19.77 -34.01 -2.64
N GLU A 795 -20.58 -35.05 -2.46
CA GLU A 795 -20.81 -35.68 -1.15
C GLU A 795 -19.54 -36.24 -0.51
N VAL A 796 -18.70 -36.95 -1.28
CA VAL A 796 -17.43 -37.50 -0.80
C VAL A 796 -16.46 -36.38 -0.41
N ARG A 797 -16.41 -35.31 -1.20
CA ARG A 797 -15.56 -34.14 -0.92
C ARG A 797 -16.02 -33.40 0.33
N GLU A 798 -17.32 -33.18 0.51
CA GLU A 798 -17.86 -32.57 1.72
C GLU A 798 -17.54 -33.43 2.95
N LYS A 799 -17.68 -34.76 2.85
CA LYS A 799 -17.30 -35.67 3.94
C LYS A 799 -15.81 -35.60 4.26
N ARG A 800 -14.96 -35.50 3.24
CA ARG A 800 -13.52 -35.33 3.39
C ARG A 800 -13.18 -34.02 4.11
N MET A 801 -13.88 -32.92 3.80
CA MET A 801 -13.69 -31.63 4.46
C MET A 801 -14.20 -31.62 5.90
N GLU A 802 -15.29 -32.32 6.21
CA GLU A 802 -15.75 -32.53 7.59
C GLU A 802 -14.69 -33.24 8.44
N LEU A 803 -14.15 -34.35 7.92
CA LEU A 803 -13.09 -35.11 8.57
C LEU A 803 -11.77 -34.31 8.69
N LEU A 804 -11.47 -33.45 7.71
CA LEU A 804 -10.36 -32.52 7.80
C LEU A 804 -10.59 -31.50 8.94
N GLY A 805 -11.81 -30.97 9.08
CA GLY A 805 -12.16 -30.10 10.20
C GLY A 805 -12.00 -30.78 11.56
N GLU A 806 -12.38 -32.05 11.69
CA GLU A 806 -12.11 -32.85 12.89
C GLU A 806 -10.61 -33.07 13.14
N ALA A 807 -9.84 -33.31 12.06
CA ALA A 807 -8.41 -33.47 12.12
C ALA A 807 -7.69 -32.18 12.56
N ASP A 808 -8.05 -31.04 12.00
CA ASP A 808 -7.51 -29.73 12.37
C ASP A 808 -7.82 -29.41 13.83
N ALA A 809 -9.06 -29.60 14.26
CA ALA A 809 -9.46 -29.42 15.66
C ALA A 809 -8.70 -30.36 16.61
N PHE A 810 -8.36 -31.57 16.16
CA PHE A 810 -7.53 -32.49 16.93
C PHE A 810 -6.08 -31.99 17.02
N LEU A 811 -5.48 -31.59 15.90
CA LEU A 811 -4.09 -31.10 15.82
C LEU A 811 -3.89 -29.83 16.66
N GLU A 812 -4.86 -28.92 16.65
CA GLU A 812 -4.83 -27.68 17.43
C GLU A 812 -4.88 -27.95 18.95
N LYS A 813 -5.73 -28.90 19.37
CA LYS A 813 -5.97 -29.18 20.79
C LYS A 813 -5.01 -30.20 21.40
N THR A 814 -4.25 -30.93 20.57
CA THR A 814 -3.47 -32.08 21.01
C THR A 814 -1.99 -31.91 20.63
N PRO A 815 -1.14 -31.48 21.58
CA PRO A 815 0.30 -31.44 21.37
C PRO A 815 0.84 -32.83 21.02
N TRP A 816 1.77 -32.89 20.07
CA TRP A 816 2.46 -34.13 19.71
C TRP A 816 3.40 -34.60 20.83
N ALA A 817 4.01 -33.65 21.55
CA ALA A 817 4.95 -33.94 22.63
C ALA A 817 4.22 -34.58 23.82
N GLY A 818 4.66 -35.79 24.21
CA GLY A 818 4.04 -36.53 25.32
C GLY A 818 2.65 -37.10 25.02
N ALA A 819 2.28 -37.21 23.73
CA ALA A 819 0.97 -37.71 23.33
C ALA A 819 0.70 -39.13 23.86
N LYS A 820 -0.42 -39.29 24.58
CA LYS A 820 -0.83 -40.58 25.14
C LYS A 820 -1.34 -41.54 24.04
N ARG A 821 -1.32 -42.84 24.32
CA ARG A 821 -1.78 -43.91 23.41
C ARG A 821 -3.17 -43.66 22.79
N LEU A 822 -4.08 -43.03 23.55
CA LEU A 822 -5.42 -42.69 23.06
C LEU A 822 -5.38 -41.61 21.96
N ALA A 823 -4.52 -40.61 22.09
CA ALA A 823 -4.34 -39.57 21.08
C ALA A 823 -3.73 -40.14 19.78
N LEU A 824 -2.74 -41.04 19.90
CA LEU A 824 -2.18 -41.77 18.75
C LEU A 824 -3.26 -42.57 18.01
N ARG A 825 -4.12 -43.30 18.75
CA ARG A 825 -5.25 -44.03 18.15
C ARG A 825 -6.26 -43.10 17.48
N LYS A 826 -6.55 -41.94 18.08
CA LYS A 826 -7.46 -40.95 17.51
C LYS A 826 -6.91 -40.39 16.19
N ALA A 827 -5.63 -40.02 16.16
CA ALA A 827 -4.96 -39.60 14.93
C ALA A 827 -5.01 -40.68 13.84
N GLN A 828 -4.71 -41.94 14.19
CA GLN A 828 -4.82 -43.08 13.26
C GLN A 828 -6.25 -43.32 12.75
N ASN A 829 -7.26 -43.14 13.61
CA ASN A 829 -8.67 -43.24 13.21
C ASN A 829 -9.05 -42.15 12.21
N LEU A 830 -8.62 -40.90 12.45
CA LEU A 830 -8.86 -39.78 11.54
C LEU A 830 -8.18 -40.01 10.19
N ILE A 831 -6.93 -40.52 10.19
CA ILE A 831 -6.25 -40.92 8.95
C ILE A 831 -7.06 -41.98 8.21
N ARG A 832 -7.51 -43.05 8.89
CA ARG A 832 -8.33 -44.09 8.25
C ARG A 832 -9.64 -43.54 7.70
N GLY A 833 -10.30 -42.66 8.43
CA GLY A 833 -11.52 -42.00 7.99
C GLY A 833 -11.30 -41.19 6.72
N LEU A 834 -10.23 -40.38 6.69
CA LEU A 834 -9.84 -39.62 5.50
C LEU A 834 -9.44 -40.52 4.34
N ASP A 835 -8.61 -41.53 4.57
CA ASP A 835 -8.17 -42.50 3.55
C ASP A 835 -9.37 -43.21 2.91
N ALA A 836 -10.40 -43.55 3.68
CA ALA A 836 -11.62 -44.18 3.17
C ALA A 836 -12.43 -43.28 2.22
N THR A 837 -12.16 -41.96 2.18
CA THR A 837 -12.78 -41.05 1.20
C THR A 837 -12.08 -41.04 -0.15
N TYR A 838 -10.95 -41.73 -0.32
CA TYR A 838 -10.20 -41.77 -1.57
C TYR A 838 -10.38 -43.12 -2.25
N ASP A 839 -10.89 -43.11 -3.48
CA ASP A 839 -10.93 -44.31 -4.31
C ASP A 839 -9.51 -44.77 -4.68
N GLU A 840 -9.16 -46.02 -4.37
CA GLU A 840 -7.79 -46.52 -4.51
C GLU A 840 -7.27 -46.47 -5.95
N LYS A 841 -8.12 -46.79 -6.93
CA LYS A 841 -7.73 -46.85 -8.33
C LYS A 841 -7.61 -45.45 -8.93
N ARG A 842 -8.58 -44.59 -8.65
CA ARG A 842 -8.59 -43.20 -9.15
C ARG A 842 -7.45 -42.37 -8.58
N TRP A 843 -7.10 -42.58 -7.31
CA TRP A 843 -6.06 -41.83 -6.61
C TRP A 843 -4.67 -42.48 -6.67
N GLU A 844 -4.48 -43.47 -7.54
CA GLU A 844 -3.18 -44.11 -7.74
C GLU A 844 -2.13 -43.09 -8.22
N GLY A 845 -1.02 -42.96 -7.47
CA GLY A 845 0.05 -42.00 -7.76
C GLY A 845 -0.29 -40.53 -7.47
N LEU A 846 -1.47 -40.23 -6.91
CA LEU A 846 -1.87 -38.87 -6.54
C LEU A 846 -1.65 -38.58 -5.04
N PRO A 847 -1.31 -37.32 -4.68
CA PRO A 847 -1.10 -36.94 -3.28
C PRO A 847 -2.42 -36.84 -2.51
N ARG A 848 -2.49 -37.47 -1.33
CA ARG A 848 -3.66 -37.41 -0.41
C ARG A 848 -3.48 -36.33 0.65
N ARG A 849 -3.48 -35.07 0.22
CA ARG A 849 -3.05 -33.89 1.01
C ARG A 849 -3.75 -33.69 2.35
N HIS A 850 -5.03 -34.06 2.44
CA HIS A 850 -5.82 -33.89 3.66
C HIS A 850 -5.30 -34.71 4.85
N ILE A 851 -4.39 -35.66 4.61
CA ILE A 851 -3.85 -36.58 5.62
C ILE A 851 -2.46 -36.13 6.11
N ASP A 852 -1.78 -35.24 5.37
CA ASP A 852 -0.37 -34.92 5.59
C ASP A 852 -0.10 -34.33 6.98
N GLY A 853 -0.97 -33.44 7.47
CA GLY A 853 -0.86 -32.86 8.81
C GLY A 853 -0.87 -33.92 9.92
N LEU A 854 -1.78 -34.90 9.83
CA LEU A 854 -1.87 -36.01 10.79
C LEU A 854 -0.67 -36.95 10.69
N LYS A 855 -0.16 -37.22 9.47
CA LYS A 855 1.06 -38.02 9.28
C LYS A 855 2.27 -37.36 9.92
N ILE A 856 2.49 -36.07 9.67
CA ILE A 856 3.58 -35.30 10.30
C ILE A 856 3.44 -35.31 11.82
N TRP A 857 2.22 -35.11 12.34
CA TRP A 857 1.97 -35.16 13.78
C TRP A 857 2.30 -36.54 14.37
N LEU A 858 1.89 -37.63 13.73
CA LEU A 858 2.20 -38.99 14.19
C LEU A 858 3.70 -39.29 14.17
N VAL A 859 4.42 -38.83 13.15
CA VAL A 859 5.88 -39.00 13.07
C VAL A 859 6.57 -38.25 14.22
N LYS A 860 6.10 -37.06 14.58
CA LYS A 860 6.63 -36.29 15.73
C LYS A 860 6.23 -36.87 17.09
N ALA A 861 5.02 -37.43 17.19
CA ALA A 861 4.47 -37.98 18.43
C ALA A 861 4.99 -39.39 18.75
N SER A 862 5.49 -40.12 17.75
CA SER A 862 6.09 -41.43 17.94
C SER A 862 7.48 -41.28 18.58
N PRO A 863 7.78 -41.97 19.69
CA PRO A 863 9.14 -41.98 20.22
C PRO A 863 10.07 -42.55 19.15
N ARG A 864 11.17 -41.85 18.87
CA ARG A 864 12.31 -42.44 18.14
C ARG A 864 12.98 -43.51 19.00
#